data_AF-A0A9E7F662-F1
#
_entry.id   AF-A0A9E7F662-F1
#
_cell.length_a   1.000
_cell.length_b   1.000
_cell.length_c   1.000
_cell.angle_alpha   90.00
_cell.angle_beta   90.00
_cell.angle_gamma   90.00
#
_symmetry.space_group_name_H-M   'P 1'
#
loop_
_entity.id
_entity.type
_entity.pdbx_description
1 polymer ?
#
loop_
_entity_poly.entity_id
_entity_poly.type
_entity_poly.pdbx_seq_one_letter_code
_entity_poly.pdbx_strand_id
1 'polypeptide(L)'
;MGGRAVVSDEEDEVEEDAEERAMEQDADDVGDGGNDDEEEDEEEEGQDEYEQDGFIVDDVEEEEEEEEEEKQNSDEERHRRKKKKRRDSEKNYVLDEDDYELLQDNNITGFHRPQPSSKFKRLKKAGRNNEMDEQSGFSDDEELDRNSHGGRTAEEKLKRSLFGDDEVVPLEDIAEEEEQQEEEEDADIMGEEDEMADFIVDEEDVDETGAVVRKKKLKKKKSRQAPGVSSSALQEAHEIFGDVDELLMLRKQGLAAVSGDGTWSEKRLEDEFEPFILSEKYMTTKDEIIRETDVPERIQLSEDITGPPPTDDKSIEEESTWINRQLNSGGISPLVGYDQVVKEINKEEIGNVLTMMHVQKLDIPFISMYRKELCLSLLKDPDAETPDNEETPKMKWHKVLWAVQTLDRKWLLLQKRKSALHSYYNKRFQEEARRIDNETRLALNQQLFKSVIEALRDAKSEREVDDIDAKFNLHFPPGEVDIEDGQFKRPKRKSLYSICHKVGLWEVANKFGASSEQFGLLLSLDKILDELEDGKETPEEIAANFTCALFETPQDVLKGARHMAAVEIGCEPNVRKHVRSIFMEKAVVSTSPTPEGNMAIDPYHQLASVKWLRNKPLCEFVDAQWLLIQRGEEEKLLQVTIKLPEEIQKKLLSDASEYYLSERVSRSAQLWNEQRKMILEDSFLTFILPSMEKEARSLLTARAKNWLLMEYGKQLWTKVSIAPFKRKDADTDSEDEPDSRVMACCWGPGKPATTIVMLDSAGEMVDVLYAGSISVRSQAVAEQQRKKNDHQRVLKFMTDHQPHAVCVGAANMACRQLKDDIYEVIFKIVEDHPKDVSQDLEYISIVFGDESLPRLYENSRVSADQLPGQPGIVKRAVALGRYLQNPLAMVATLCGPGKEILSWKLCPLEHFLTPDEKSEVVEQVMVDATNQVGVDINLAASHEWLFAPLQFISGLGPRKASALQKAFVRAGSIFNRKEIPMGKILRKKVFINAVGFLRTPEWGSSC
;
A
#
# COMPACT_ATOMS: atom_id res chain seq x y z
N MET A 1 -39.69 -44.48 -31.79
CA MET A 1 -40.17 -43.84 -33.02
C MET A 1 -39.56 -42.45 -33.02
N GLY A 2 -38.79 -41.94 -33.99
CA GLY A 2 -38.39 -42.40 -35.33
C GLY A 2 -38.40 -41.17 -36.27
N GLY A 3 -37.48 -40.93 -37.19
CA GLY A 3 -36.22 -41.58 -37.57
C GLY A 3 -35.69 -40.98 -38.89
N ARG A 4 -34.58 -41.49 -39.45
CA ARG A 4 -34.04 -41.26 -40.83
C ARG A 4 -33.64 -39.82 -41.25
N ALA A 5 -32.83 -39.57 -42.31
CA ALA A 5 -31.63 -40.22 -42.89
C ALA A 5 -31.21 -39.52 -44.22
N VAL A 6 -29.95 -39.74 -44.66
CA VAL A 6 -29.39 -39.56 -46.03
C VAL A 6 -29.07 -38.10 -46.49
N VAL A 7 -28.25 -38.01 -47.57
CA VAL A 7 -27.82 -36.88 -48.43
C VAL A 7 -26.86 -35.87 -47.74
N SER A 8 -25.61 -35.58 -48.17
CA SER A 8 -24.93 -35.60 -49.49
C SER A 8 -25.35 -34.42 -50.40
N ASP A 9 -24.54 -33.80 -51.27
CA ASP A 9 -23.11 -33.89 -51.66
C ASP A 9 -22.48 -32.45 -51.68
N GLU A 10 -21.16 -32.20 -51.82
CA GLU A 10 -20.39 -31.85 -53.06
C GLU A 10 -21.11 -30.77 -53.94
N GLU A 11 -20.53 -29.69 -54.44
CA GLU A 11 -19.46 -29.43 -55.45
C GLU A 11 -18.79 -28.06 -55.06
N ASP A 12 -17.62 -27.54 -55.48
CA ASP A 12 -16.32 -27.97 -56.08
C ASP A 12 -15.39 -26.69 -56.09
N GLU A 13 -14.13 -26.55 -56.59
CA GLU A 13 -13.19 -27.36 -57.40
C GLU A 13 -11.72 -26.82 -57.23
N VAL A 14 -10.69 -27.68 -57.37
CA VAL A 14 -9.36 -27.45 -58.07
C VAL A 14 -8.38 -26.34 -57.55
N GLU A 15 -7.04 -26.44 -57.65
CA GLU A 15 -6.13 -27.32 -58.43
C GLU A 15 -4.94 -27.86 -57.59
N GLU A 16 -4.20 -28.82 -58.16
CA GLU A 16 -2.95 -29.39 -57.63
C GLU A 16 -1.73 -28.52 -58.01
N ASP A 17 -0.63 -28.60 -57.24
CA ASP A 17 0.65 -29.10 -57.81
C ASP A 17 1.65 -29.49 -56.70
N ALA A 18 2.68 -30.29 -57.04
CA ALA A 18 3.65 -30.82 -56.08
C ALA A 18 5.08 -30.89 -56.63
N GLU A 19 6.10 -30.72 -55.77
CA GLU A 19 7.48 -31.08 -56.11
C GLU A 19 8.26 -31.66 -54.91
N GLU A 20 9.30 -32.46 -55.18
CA GLU A 20 9.97 -33.32 -54.18
C GLU A 20 11.36 -32.79 -53.72
N ARG A 21 11.82 -33.32 -52.56
CA ARG A 21 13.22 -33.34 -52.05
C ARG A 21 13.73 -32.01 -51.45
N ALA A 22 14.70 -32.03 -50.53
CA ALA A 22 15.60 -33.13 -50.13
C ALA A 22 15.68 -33.38 -48.61
N MET A 23 16.21 -34.55 -48.24
CA MET A 23 16.70 -34.88 -46.90
C MET A 23 18.21 -34.61 -46.84
N GLU A 24 18.70 -34.12 -45.70
CA GLU A 24 20.01 -34.49 -45.15
C GLU A 24 19.85 -34.82 -43.66
N GLN A 25 20.78 -35.60 -43.10
CA GLN A 25 20.81 -36.09 -41.71
C GLN A 25 22.24 -35.95 -41.15
N ASP A 26 22.41 -36.33 -39.87
CA ASP A 26 23.66 -36.49 -39.11
C ASP A 26 24.30 -35.17 -38.60
N ALA A 27 24.78 -35.07 -37.36
CA ALA A 27 24.66 -35.94 -36.17
C ALA A 27 25.04 -35.17 -34.88
N ASP A 28 24.71 -35.76 -33.71
CA ASP A 28 25.33 -35.72 -32.35
C ASP A 28 26.11 -34.45 -31.88
N ASP A 29 25.94 -33.93 -30.64
CA ASP A 29 26.35 -34.61 -29.39
C ASP A 29 25.75 -33.99 -28.08
N VAL A 30 26.01 -34.66 -26.94
CA VAL A 30 25.70 -34.41 -25.50
C VAL A 30 25.97 -32.96 -25.00
N GLY A 31 25.11 -32.30 -24.20
CA GLY A 31 24.93 -32.41 -22.71
C GLY A 31 25.86 -31.43 -21.95
N ASP A 32 25.76 -31.13 -20.64
CA ASP A 32 24.86 -31.46 -19.51
C ASP A 32 25.08 -30.41 -18.37
N GLY A 33 24.06 -30.13 -17.53
CA GLY A 33 24.12 -29.33 -16.28
C GLY A 33 24.43 -27.81 -16.39
N GLY A 34 24.01 -26.95 -15.44
CA GLY A 34 23.14 -27.15 -14.28
C GLY A 34 23.47 -26.21 -13.10
N ASN A 35 22.46 -25.57 -12.49
CA ASN A 35 22.49 -24.73 -11.28
C ASN A 35 23.36 -23.46 -11.32
N ASP A 36 23.20 -22.49 -10.42
CA ASP A 36 22.02 -21.83 -9.80
C ASP A 36 22.58 -20.57 -9.08
N ASP A 37 21.69 -19.61 -8.76
CA ASP A 37 21.59 -18.91 -7.46
C ASP A 37 20.84 -17.58 -7.64
N GLU A 38 20.09 -17.19 -6.62
CA GLU A 38 19.13 -16.09 -6.60
C GLU A 38 19.70 -14.87 -5.85
N GLU A 39 19.34 -13.64 -6.25
CA GLU A 39 19.40 -12.47 -5.37
C GLU A 39 18.07 -11.70 -5.46
N GLU A 40 17.65 -11.13 -4.33
CA GLU A 40 16.37 -10.45 -4.12
C GLU A 40 16.56 -8.93 -4.33
N ASP A 41 15.75 -8.29 -5.18
CA ASP A 41 15.73 -6.83 -5.33
C ASP A 41 14.53 -6.22 -4.55
N GLU A 42 14.83 -5.44 -3.51
CA GLU A 42 13.82 -4.67 -2.75
C GLU A 42 13.36 -3.41 -3.51
N GLU A 43 12.09 -3.04 -3.40
CA GLU A 43 11.56 -1.81 -4.03
C GLU A 43 11.98 -0.55 -3.23
N GLU A 44 13.03 0.17 -3.66
CA GLU A 44 13.36 1.50 -3.12
C GLU A 44 13.23 2.66 -4.14
N GLU A 45 12.72 3.81 -3.69
CA GLU A 45 12.35 4.96 -4.52
C GLU A 45 13.57 5.78 -5.01
N GLY A 46 14.09 5.49 -6.21
CA GLY A 46 15.28 6.21 -6.69
C GLY A 46 15.68 6.06 -8.16
N GLN A 47 14.76 6.07 -9.13
CA GLN A 47 15.14 5.94 -10.55
C GLN A 47 15.94 7.13 -11.09
N ASP A 48 17.27 6.99 -11.05
CA ASP A 48 18.26 7.88 -11.63
C ASP A 48 18.32 7.68 -13.17
N GLU A 49 17.28 8.13 -13.90
CA GLU A 49 17.15 7.88 -15.35
C GLU A 49 18.43 8.25 -16.13
N TYR A 50 19.01 7.27 -16.81
CA TYR A 50 20.16 7.46 -17.70
C TYR A 50 19.67 8.01 -19.05
N GLU A 51 19.91 9.29 -19.30
CA GLU A 51 19.79 9.90 -20.64
C GLU A 51 20.71 9.14 -21.63
N GLN A 52 20.12 8.30 -22.49
CA GLN A 52 20.82 7.65 -23.59
C GLN A 52 21.02 8.62 -24.78
N ASP A 53 21.65 9.76 -24.52
CA ASP A 53 21.91 10.84 -25.50
C ASP A 53 22.85 10.45 -26.67
N GLY A 54 23.33 9.19 -26.70
CA GLY A 54 24.08 8.62 -27.83
C GLY A 54 25.41 9.34 -28.15
N PHE A 55 25.97 10.03 -27.16
CA PHE A 55 27.17 10.88 -27.31
C PHE A 55 28.22 10.53 -26.26
N ILE A 56 28.93 9.44 -26.50
CA ILE A 56 30.26 9.20 -25.92
C ILE A 56 31.25 10.00 -26.76
N VAL A 57 32.27 10.58 -26.11
CA VAL A 57 33.43 11.17 -26.79
C VAL A 57 34.55 10.15 -26.69
N ASP A 58 34.99 9.64 -27.84
CA ASP A 58 35.95 8.54 -27.92
C ASP A 58 37.40 9.05 -27.70
N ASP A 59 37.82 9.13 -26.44
CA ASP A 59 39.25 9.22 -26.06
C ASP A 59 39.91 7.80 -26.07
N VAL A 60 39.68 7.01 -27.13
CA VAL A 60 40.08 5.58 -27.22
C VAL A 60 40.74 5.21 -28.56
N GLU A 61 41.64 6.06 -29.08
CA GLU A 61 42.56 5.71 -30.19
C GLU A 61 43.87 5.02 -29.71
N GLU A 62 43.90 4.41 -28.51
CA GLU A 62 45.04 3.59 -28.03
C GLU A 62 44.70 2.12 -27.71
N GLU A 63 43.44 1.65 -27.82
CA GLU A 63 43.08 0.23 -27.54
C GLU A 63 42.87 -0.65 -28.80
N GLU A 64 42.55 -0.08 -29.98
CA GLU A 64 42.30 -0.90 -31.19
C GLU A 64 43.56 -1.53 -31.82
N GLU A 65 44.79 -1.10 -31.47
CA GLU A 65 46.02 -1.75 -31.97
C GLU A 65 46.42 -3.03 -31.18
N GLU A 66 45.83 -3.35 -30.02
CA GLU A 66 46.18 -4.59 -29.29
C GLU A 66 45.40 -5.85 -29.75
N GLU A 67 44.21 -5.73 -30.37
CA GLU A 67 43.38 -6.91 -30.70
C GLU A 67 43.91 -7.77 -31.86
N GLU A 68 44.74 -7.24 -32.77
CA GLU A 68 45.29 -8.05 -33.88
C GLU A 68 46.48 -8.95 -33.46
N GLU A 69 47.19 -8.67 -32.35
CA GLU A 69 48.29 -9.53 -31.87
C GLU A 69 47.87 -10.67 -30.90
N GLU A 70 46.67 -10.63 -30.29
CA GLU A 70 46.23 -11.67 -29.31
C GLU A 70 46.05 -13.09 -29.91
N LYS A 71 46.15 -13.27 -31.24
CA LYS A 71 45.99 -14.58 -31.91
C LYS A 71 47.19 -15.54 -31.84
N GLN A 72 48.31 -15.17 -31.20
CA GLN A 72 49.47 -16.08 -31.03
C GLN A 72 50.10 -16.06 -29.61
N ASN A 73 49.38 -16.54 -28.59
CA ASN A 73 49.99 -16.85 -27.28
C ASN A 73 49.50 -18.17 -26.66
N SER A 74 50.34 -18.77 -25.80
CA SER A 74 50.18 -20.14 -25.29
C SER A 74 49.23 -20.26 -24.10
N ASP A 75 48.56 -21.41 -23.95
CA ASP A 75 47.61 -21.70 -22.86
C ASP A 75 48.17 -21.49 -21.44
N GLU A 76 49.48 -21.62 -21.23
CA GLU A 76 50.12 -21.32 -19.93
C GLU A 76 49.93 -19.84 -19.50
N GLU A 77 49.96 -18.91 -20.45
CA GLU A 77 49.72 -17.47 -20.23
C GLU A 77 48.25 -17.24 -19.85
N ARG A 78 47.33 -17.91 -20.56
CA ARG A 78 45.88 -17.84 -20.34
C ARG A 78 45.48 -18.36 -18.95
N HIS A 79 46.10 -19.46 -18.51
CA HIS A 79 45.94 -19.97 -17.14
C HIS A 79 46.52 -19.02 -16.07
N ARG A 80 47.64 -18.34 -16.34
CA ARG A 80 48.19 -17.32 -15.43
C ARG A 80 47.28 -16.08 -15.33
N ARG A 81 46.76 -15.57 -16.45
CA ARG A 81 45.78 -14.46 -16.46
C ARG A 81 44.49 -14.83 -15.71
N LYS A 82 43.90 -16.02 -15.92
CA LYS A 82 42.73 -16.50 -15.13
C LYS A 82 43.04 -16.62 -13.62
N LYS A 83 44.23 -17.11 -13.25
CA LYS A 83 44.67 -17.24 -11.86
C LYS A 83 45.09 -15.91 -11.21
N LYS A 84 45.24 -14.84 -11.99
CA LYS A 84 45.33 -13.46 -11.50
C LYS A 84 43.93 -12.86 -11.29
N LYS A 85 43.02 -12.96 -12.27
CA LYS A 85 41.65 -12.40 -12.18
C LYS A 85 40.87 -12.91 -10.96
N ARG A 86 40.87 -14.24 -10.69
CA ARG A 86 40.28 -14.80 -9.44
C ARG A 86 40.89 -14.24 -8.15
N ARG A 87 42.16 -13.83 -8.18
CA ARG A 87 42.93 -13.38 -7.03
C ARG A 87 42.83 -11.87 -6.77
N ASP A 88 42.14 -11.16 -7.67
CA ASP A 88 41.80 -9.76 -7.53
C ASP A 88 40.28 -9.59 -7.28
N SER A 89 39.42 -10.54 -7.68
CA SER A 89 38.03 -10.63 -7.22
C SER A 89 37.90 -11.02 -5.74
N GLU A 90 38.76 -11.91 -5.23
CA GLU A 90 38.84 -12.33 -3.82
C GLU A 90 39.30 -11.20 -2.84
N LYS A 91 39.37 -9.94 -3.26
CA LYS A 91 39.88 -8.80 -2.45
C LYS A 91 38.90 -7.67 -2.17
N ASN A 92 37.75 -7.63 -2.85
CA ASN A 92 36.84 -6.49 -2.73
C ASN A 92 35.74 -6.67 -1.66
N TYR A 93 35.67 -7.83 -1.00
CA TYR A 93 34.86 -8.02 0.21
C TYR A 93 35.73 -7.84 1.45
N VAL A 94 36.02 -6.58 1.77
CA VAL A 94 36.59 -6.17 3.06
C VAL A 94 35.56 -5.26 3.73
N LEU A 95 34.79 -5.86 4.63
CA LEU A 95 33.92 -5.16 5.57
C LEU A 95 34.66 -4.02 6.26
N ASP A 96 33.99 -2.90 6.49
CA ASP A 96 34.58 -1.74 7.16
C ASP A 96 34.61 -1.89 8.69
N GLU A 97 35.06 -0.87 9.42
CA GLU A 97 35.21 -1.01 10.89
C GLU A 97 33.86 -1.01 11.62
N ASP A 98 32.80 -0.46 11.03
CA ASP A 98 31.46 -0.39 11.63
C ASP A 98 30.69 -1.70 11.36
N ASP A 99 30.84 -2.30 10.17
CA ASP A 99 30.38 -3.66 9.84
C ASP A 99 30.86 -4.71 10.86
N TYR A 100 32.15 -4.63 11.25
CA TYR A 100 32.74 -5.58 12.21
C TYR A 100 32.24 -5.41 13.64
N GLU A 101 31.75 -4.22 14.03
CA GLU A 101 31.08 -4.02 15.32
C GLU A 101 29.64 -4.54 15.28
N LEU A 102 28.89 -4.29 14.19
CA LEU A 102 27.54 -4.83 13.98
C LEU A 102 27.49 -6.37 14.00
N LEU A 103 28.48 -7.05 13.41
CA LEU A 103 28.57 -8.52 13.44
C LEU A 103 28.94 -9.08 14.82
N GLN A 104 29.61 -8.30 15.68
CA GLN A 104 29.94 -8.71 17.05
C GLN A 104 28.78 -8.47 18.01
N ASP A 105 28.08 -7.35 17.91
CA ASP A 105 26.90 -7.06 18.75
C ASP A 105 25.74 -8.04 18.48
N ASN A 106 25.62 -8.54 17.24
CA ASN A 106 24.67 -9.62 16.88
C ASN A 106 25.19 -11.04 17.19
N ASN A 107 26.35 -11.17 17.84
CA ASN A 107 26.88 -12.44 18.37
C ASN A 107 27.14 -13.53 17.31
N ILE A 108 27.42 -13.14 16.05
CA ILE A 108 27.56 -14.05 14.90
C ILE A 108 28.96 -14.71 14.90
N THR A 109 29.01 -16.00 15.24
CA THR A 109 30.28 -16.74 15.35
C THR A 109 30.86 -17.11 13.98
N GLY A 110 31.94 -16.46 13.56
CA GLY A 110 32.73 -16.87 12.39
C GLY A 110 33.72 -15.81 11.88
N PHE A 111 33.43 -14.53 12.11
CA PHE A 111 34.22 -13.41 11.58
C PHE A 111 35.22 -12.88 12.62
N HIS A 112 36.48 -12.67 12.22
CA HIS A 112 37.57 -12.22 13.10
C HIS A 112 38.43 -11.13 12.44
N ARG A 113 38.65 -10.02 13.15
CA ARG A 113 39.40 -8.84 12.66
C ARG A 113 40.86 -9.18 12.31
N PRO A 114 41.36 -8.89 11.09
CA PRO A 114 42.74 -9.18 10.70
C PRO A 114 43.81 -8.43 11.51
N GLN A 115 44.85 -9.13 11.95
CA GLN A 115 45.98 -8.54 12.69
C GLN A 115 46.98 -7.84 11.73
N PRO A 116 47.41 -6.59 12.00
CA PRO A 116 48.22 -5.81 11.06
C PRO A 116 49.69 -6.26 11.01
N SER A 117 50.18 -6.67 9.84
CA SER A 117 51.57 -7.15 9.67
C SER A 117 52.58 -6.01 9.40
N SER A 118 53.57 -5.87 10.27
CA SER A 118 54.52 -4.74 10.24
C SER A 118 55.71 -4.93 9.27
N LYS A 119 55.62 -4.40 8.03
CA LYS A 119 56.74 -4.38 7.05
C LYS A 119 56.78 -3.17 6.09
N PHE A 120 56.89 -1.93 6.58
CA PHE A 120 57.19 -0.78 5.69
C PHE A 120 58.69 -0.54 5.46
N LYS A 121 59.16 -0.81 4.24
CA LYS A 121 60.55 -0.50 3.80
C LYS A 121 60.69 0.94 3.27
N ARG A 122 60.97 1.85 4.20
CA ARG A 122 61.65 3.16 4.04
C ARG A 122 62.26 3.43 2.65
N LEU A 123 61.59 4.26 1.83
CA LEU A 123 62.20 4.91 0.65
C LEU A 123 62.82 6.26 1.03
N LYS A 124 63.85 6.71 0.31
CA LYS A 124 64.54 7.98 0.60
C LYS A 124 63.99 9.14 -0.25
N LYS A 125 63.65 10.24 0.41
CA LYS A 125 63.41 11.55 -0.22
C LYS A 125 64.75 12.08 -0.77
N ALA A 126 64.81 12.37 -2.06
CA ALA A 126 65.90 13.13 -2.68
C ALA A 126 65.46 14.59 -2.82
N GLY A 127 66.38 15.52 -2.60
CA GLY A 127 66.16 16.96 -2.81
C GLY A 127 67.26 17.55 -3.69
N ARG A 128 66.99 18.73 -4.25
CA ARG A 128 68.01 19.55 -4.93
C ARG A 128 67.66 21.03 -4.73
N ASN A 129 68.67 21.80 -4.33
CA ASN A 129 68.56 23.22 -3.99
C ASN A 129 68.54 24.09 -5.27
N ASN A 130 68.62 25.44 -5.30
CA ASN A 130 69.22 26.48 -4.43
C ASN A 130 68.61 27.85 -4.86
N GLU A 131 68.72 29.02 -4.21
CA GLU A 131 69.37 29.53 -2.97
C GLU A 131 68.82 30.95 -2.69
N MET A 132 68.64 31.41 -1.43
CA MET A 132 68.82 32.82 -0.97
C MET A 132 68.41 33.06 0.52
N ASP A 133 69.44 33.26 1.35
CA ASP A 133 69.67 34.35 2.33
C ASP A 133 68.60 34.89 3.33
N GLU A 134 69.05 34.92 4.60
CA GLU A 134 68.85 35.98 5.63
C GLU A 134 67.45 36.20 6.28
N GLN A 135 67.32 36.66 7.55
CA GLN A 135 68.21 36.75 8.73
C GLN A 135 67.35 37.08 9.99
N SER A 136 67.81 36.74 11.21
CA SER A 136 67.23 37.07 12.54
C SER A 136 65.87 36.40 12.91
N GLY A 137 65.47 36.26 14.19
CA GLY A 137 66.25 36.40 15.44
C GLY A 137 65.44 36.87 16.67
N PHE A 138 65.36 36.02 17.71
CA PHE A 138 65.10 36.29 19.15
C PHE A 138 64.02 37.31 19.62
N SER A 139 63.00 36.80 20.33
CA SER A 139 62.65 37.14 21.74
C SER A 139 61.56 36.14 22.18
N ASP A 140 61.62 35.34 23.26
CA ASP A 140 62.08 35.53 24.65
C ASP A 140 61.04 36.28 25.51
N ASP A 141 60.39 35.55 26.44
CA ASP A 141 60.14 35.96 27.85
C ASP A 141 59.55 34.82 28.73
N GLU A 142 59.93 34.84 30.02
CA GLU A 142 59.45 34.01 31.16
C GLU A 142 58.93 34.94 32.30
N GLU A 143 58.33 34.54 33.43
CA GLU A 143 58.38 33.34 34.29
C GLU A 143 57.00 32.99 34.92
N LEU A 144 56.93 31.83 35.59
CA LEU A 144 56.38 31.51 36.93
C LEU A 144 55.40 32.53 37.64
N ASP A 145 54.49 32.14 38.55
CA ASP A 145 54.42 30.94 39.41
C ASP A 145 52.99 30.67 39.97
N ARG A 146 52.78 29.46 40.53
CA ARG A 146 51.79 29.05 41.57
C ARG A 146 50.26 29.06 41.35
N ASN A 147 49.75 27.82 41.39
CA ASN A 147 48.65 27.30 42.22
C ASN A 147 47.17 27.73 42.00
N SER A 148 46.46 26.77 41.38
CA SER A 148 45.27 26.07 41.92
C SER A 148 43.89 26.41 41.35
N HIS A 149 43.08 25.35 41.23
CA HIS A 149 41.65 25.30 40.86
C HIS A 149 41.32 25.63 39.39
N GLY A 150 41.41 24.59 38.55
CA GLY A 150 40.75 24.48 37.24
C GLY A 150 40.47 23.02 36.93
N GLY A 151 39.20 22.61 36.98
CA GLY A 151 38.79 21.22 36.71
C GLY A 151 38.84 20.89 35.23
N ARG A 152 39.31 19.69 34.87
CA ARG A 152 39.27 19.17 33.50
C ARG A 152 37.95 18.45 33.24
N THR A 153 37.49 18.49 31.98
CA THR A 153 36.23 17.94 31.49
C THR A 153 36.21 16.40 31.45
N ALA A 154 35.01 15.83 31.34
CA ALA A 154 34.70 14.47 31.77
C ALA A 154 34.58 13.46 30.62
N GLU A 155 35.71 13.10 29.99
CA GLU A 155 35.73 12.08 28.93
C GLU A 155 36.75 10.95 29.22
N GLU A 156 37.86 11.23 29.90
CA GLU A 156 38.86 10.21 30.32
C GLU A 156 38.50 9.47 31.63
N LYS A 157 37.21 9.21 31.91
CA LYS A 157 36.79 8.62 33.21
C LYS A 157 35.71 7.54 33.19
N LEU A 158 35.67 6.67 32.16
CA LEU A 158 34.94 5.39 32.27
C LEU A 158 35.44 4.22 31.39
N LYS A 159 36.77 4.05 31.20
CA LYS A 159 37.34 2.81 30.60
C LYS A 159 38.56 2.26 31.38
N ARG A 160 38.36 1.76 32.61
CA ARG A 160 39.14 0.65 33.24
C ARG A 160 38.69 0.29 34.67
N SER A 161 37.90 -0.78 34.78
CA SER A 161 37.59 -1.65 35.94
C SER A 161 36.30 -2.39 35.55
N LEU A 162 36.14 -3.71 35.63
CA LEU A 162 36.90 -4.75 36.34
C LEU A 162 37.50 -5.80 35.37
N PHE A 163 38.48 -6.57 35.86
CA PHE A 163 38.90 -7.87 35.31
C PHE A 163 39.31 -8.77 36.49
N GLY A 164 38.99 -10.06 36.39
CA GLY A 164 39.46 -11.15 37.26
C GLY A 164 38.74 -11.32 38.61
N ASP A 165 38.71 -12.52 39.17
CA ASP A 165 39.03 -13.85 38.59
C ASP A 165 38.42 -14.96 39.50
N ASP A 166 38.33 -16.19 38.98
CA ASP A 166 38.75 -17.46 39.63
C ASP A 166 38.04 -18.70 39.03
N GLU A 167 38.82 -19.54 38.34
CA GLU A 167 38.83 -21.03 38.24
C GLU A 167 37.51 -21.84 38.06
N VAL A 168 37.42 -22.98 37.36
CA VAL A 168 38.39 -24.09 37.11
C VAL A 168 38.20 -24.68 35.69
N VAL A 169 39.23 -25.39 35.20
CA VAL A 169 39.45 -25.99 33.86
C VAL A 169 40.13 -27.39 34.08
N PRO A 170 40.12 -28.47 33.23
CA PRO A 170 39.70 -28.65 31.81
C PRO A 170 38.93 -30.00 31.49
N LEU A 171 38.94 -30.42 30.20
CA LEU A 171 38.85 -31.80 29.64
C LEU A 171 37.44 -32.45 29.52
N GLU A 172 37.11 -33.23 28.48
CA GLU A 172 37.62 -33.36 27.08
C GLU A 172 36.52 -34.00 26.19
N ASP A 173 36.80 -34.21 24.89
CA ASP A 173 35.88 -34.59 23.80
C ASP A 173 35.30 -36.04 23.83
N ILE A 174 34.52 -36.36 22.77
CA ILE A 174 34.19 -37.68 22.16
C ILE A 174 32.81 -38.29 22.50
N ALA A 175 31.90 -38.24 21.50
CA ALA A 175 31.01 -39.28 20.92
C ALA A 175 30.17 -40.22 21.86
N GLU A 176 29.34 -41.17 21.44
CA GLU A 176 28.85 -41.66 20.13
C GLU A 176 27.47 -42.35 20.32
N GLU A 177 26.76 -42.68 19.23
CA GLU A 177 25.80 -43.80 19.03
C GLU A 177 24.75 -44.26 20.08
N GLU A 178 23.47 -44.24 19.64
CA GLU A 178 22.49 -45.36 19.59
C GLU A 178 21.73 -45.96 20.82
N GLU A 179 20.58 -46.57 20.47
CA GLU A 179 19.73 -47.61 21.13
C GLU A 179 19.15 -47.36 22.56
N GLN A 180 17.82 -47.27 22.75
CA GLN A 180 16.70 -48.27 22.67
C GLN A 180 16.40 -48.98 24.01
N GLN A 181 15.13 -48.88 24.46
CA GLN A 181 14.42 -49.79 25.40
C GLN A 181 14.97 -49.83 26.86
N GLU A 182 14.26 -50.28 27.90
CA GLU A 182 12.92 -50.88 28.04
C GLU A 182 12.31 -50.56 29.46
N GLU A 183 11.02 -50.88 29.66
CA GLU A 183 10.36 -51.51 30.85
C GLU A 183 10.99 -51.48 32.28
N GLU A 184 10.27 -51.46 33.43
CA GLU A 184 8.84 -51.31 33.78
C GLU A 184 8.69 -51.08 35.32
N GLU A 185 7.48 -51.27 35.90
CA GLU A 185 7.15 -51.45 37.35
C GLU A 185 7.42 -50.26 38.32
N ASP A 186 6.41 -49.58 38.89
CA ASP A 186 5.46 -49.97 39.97
C ASP A 186 5.98 -49.65 41.41
N ALA A 187 5.18 -49.19 42.38
CA ALA A 187 3.79 -48.71 42.39
C ALA A 187 3.50 -47.89 43.69
N ASP A 188 2.24 -47.51 43.90
CA ASP A 188 1.54 -47.47 45.19
C ASP A 188 1.98 -46.47 46.31
N ILE A 189 1.24 -45.36 46.48
CA ILE A 189 0.01 -45.33 47.35
C ILE A 189 -0.69 -43.95 47.46
N MET A 190 -1.98 -43.95 47.09
CA MET A 190 -3.18 -43.19 47.54
C MET A 190 -3.16 -41.71 48.02
N GLY A 191 -4.24 -40.98 47.66
CA GLY A 191 -4.76 -39.77 48.34
C GLY A 191 -4.78 -38.52 47.44
N GLU A 192 -5.76 -38.33 46.54
CA GLU A 192 -7.16 -37.89 46.78
C GLU A 192 -7.30 -36.45 47.33
N GLU A 193 -7.84 -35.57 46.47
CA GLU A 193 -9.05 -34.71 46.65
C GLU A 193 -9.22 -33.84 47.94
N ASP A 194 -9.77 -32.61 47.91
CA ASP A 194 -9.99 -31.60 46.85
C ASP A 194 -10.41 -30.26 47.54
N GLU A 195 -10.81 -29.24 46.77
CA GLU A 195 -11.74 -28.13 47.10
C GLU A 195 -11.45 -27.15 48.28
N MET A 196 -11.05 -25.92 47.88
CA MET A 196 -11.81 -24.65 48.08
C MET A 196 -12.00 -23.95 49.46
N ALA A 197 -12.10 -22.61 49.31
CA ALA A 197 -12.91 -21.64 50.08
C ALA A 197 -12.34 -20.92 51.34
N ASP A 198 -12.44 -19.59 51.27
CA ASP A 198 -12.14 -18.57 52.28
C ASP A 198 -12.78 -18.77 53.68
N PHE A 199 -11.97 -18.73 54.73
CA PHE A 199 -12.36 -18.07 55.99
C PHE A 199 -11.16 -17.67 56.88
N ILE A 200 -10.77 -16.39 56.89
CA ILE A 200 -9.82 -15.85 57.87
C ILE A 200 -10.59 -15.31 59.08
N VAL A 201 -10.25 -15.84 60.26
CA VAL A 201 -10.65 -15.29 61.58
C VAL A 201 -9.40 -14.74 62.25
N ASP A 202 -9.49 -13.56 62.87
CA ASP A 202 -8.34 -12.91 63.51
C ASP A 202 -7.82 -13.70 64.73
N GLU A 203 -6.54 -14.07 64.74
CA GLU A 203 -5.79 -14.38 65.96
C GLU A 203 -4.95 -13.16 66.40
N GLU A 204 -4.93 -12.85 67.70
CA GLU A 204 -4.17 -11.72 68.25
C GLU A 204 -2.78 -12.17 68.77
N ASP A 205 -1.71 -11.82 68.06
CA ASP A 205 -0.32 -12.01 68.52
C ASP A 205 -0.05 -11.34 69.88
N VAL A 206 0.56 -12.09 70.80
CA VAL A 206 1.01 -11.62 72.13
C VAL A 206 2.52 -11.80 72.26
N ASP A 207 3.22 -10.85 72.89
CA ASP A 207 4.67 -10.96 73.13
C ASP A 207 5.04 -11.90 74.30
N GLU A 208 6.32 -12.28 74.38
CA GLU A 208 6.88 -13.20 75.38
C GLU A 208 6.76 -12.71 76.86
N THR A 209 6.15 -11.54 77.10
CA THR A 209 5.85 -11.05 78.46
C THR A 209 4.35 -10.90 78.76
N GLY A 210 3.47 -11.26 77.81
CA GLY A 210 2.02 -11.36 78.05
C GLY A 210 1.29 -10.02 78.14
N ALA A 211 1.79 -8.96 77.49
CA ALA A 211 1.20 -7.63 77.54
C ALA A 211 0.64 -7.18 76.17
N VAL A 212 -0.60 -6.67 76.14
CA VAL A 212 -1.27 -6.29 74.88
C VAL A 212 -0.74 -4.95 74.33
N VAL A 213 0.04 -5.01 73.23
CA VAL A 213 0.70 -3.84 72.63
C VAL A 213 -0.20 -3.11 71.62
N ARG A 214 -0.76 -1.97 72.01
CA ARG A 214 -1.54 -1.09 71.11
C ARG A 214 -0.68 -0.41 70.03
N LYS A 215 -0.53 -1.05 68.86
CA LYS A 215 -0.05 -0.37 67.64
C LYS A 215 -1.06 0.70 67.18
N LYS A 216 -0.60 1.93 66.93
CA LYS A 216 -1.44 3.01 66.37
C LYS A 216 -1.78 2.71 64.91
N LYS A 217 -3.04 2.88 64.50
CA LYS A 217 -3.46 2.81 63.10
C LYS A 217 -2.68 3.85 62.26
N LEU A 218 -1.70 3.39 61.48
CA LEU A 218 -1.25 4.13 60.30
C LEU A 218 -2.42 4.18 59.32
N LYS A 219 -2.83 5.39 58.92
CA LYS A 219 -3.77 5.55 57.81
C LYS A 219 -3.10 4.97 56.56
N LYS A 220 -3.79 4.12 55.79
CA LYS A 220 -3.43 3.88 54.38
C LYS A 220 -3.24 5.26 53.74
N LYS A 221 -2.02 5.61 53.35
CA LYS A 221 -1.80 6.77 52.48
C LYS A 221 -2.54 6.44 51.20
N LYS A 222 -3.49 7.29 50.78
CA LYS A 222 -3.83 7.37 49.36
C LYS A 222 -2.51 7.57 48.60
N SER A 223 -2.36 6.94 47.45
CA SER A 223 -1.35 7.35 46.48
C SER A 223 -1.46 8.87 46.31
N ARG A 224 -0.35 9.57 46.52
CA ARG A 224 -0.30 10.98 46.13
C ARG A 224 -0.26 10.97 44.62
N GLN A 225 -1.20 11.66 43.99
CA GLN A 225 -1.16 11.93 42.55
C GLN A 225 0.22 12.48 42.19
N ALA A 226 0.81 11.96 41.11
CA ALA A 226 1.85 12.70 40.42
C ALA A 226 1.23 14.04 39.96
N PRO A 227 1.79 15.20 40.32
CA PRO A 227 1.26 16.47 39.85
C PRO A 227 1.57 16.64 38.36
N GLY A 228 0.58 17.07 37.58
CA GLY A 228 0.80 17.52 36.20
C GLY A 228 0.37 16.58 35.07
N VAL A 229 -0.21 15.41 35.37
CA VAL A 229 -0.91 14.61 34.34
C VAL A 229 -2.39 14.52 34.69
N SER A 230 -3.25 14.62 33.66
CA SER A 230 -4.69 14.40 33.80
C SER A 230 -4.95 13.04 34.45
N SER A 231 -5.71 13.00 35.55
CA SER A 231 -6.07 11.72 36.18
C SER A 231 -6.93 10.85 35.27
N SER A 232 -7.66 11.44 34.31
CA SER A 232 -8.35 10.66 33.26
C SER A 232 -7.35 10.01 32.31
N ALA A 233 -6.29 10.70 31.91
CA ALA A 233 -5.30 10.16 30.96
C ALA A 233 -4.47 9.02 31.58
N LEU A 234 -4.00 9.18 32.83
CA LEU A 234 -3.29 8.10 33.53
C LEU A 234 -4.20 6.89 33.80
N GLN A 235 -5.46 7.13 34.19
CA GLN A 235 -6.40 6.03 34.39
C GLN A 235 -6.75 5.35 33.07
N GLU A 236 -7.04 6.12 32.01
CA GLU A 236 -7.38 5.56 30.70
C GLU A 236 -6.20 4.81 30.06
N ALA A 237 -4.95 5.20 30.33
CA ALA A 237 -3.76 4.45 29.95
C ALA A 237 -3.62 3.14 30.76
N HIS A 238 -3.82 3.17 32.08
CA HIS A 238 -3.77 1.95 32.91
C HIS A 238 -4.85 0.93 32.50
N GLU A 239 -6.05 1.42 32.16
CA GLU A 239 -7.14 0.63 31.56
C GLU A 239 -6.85 0.11 30.14
N ILE A 240 -5.84 0.65 29.43
CA ILE A 240 -5.45 0.28 28.06
C ILE A 240 -4.21 -0.64 28.01
N PHE A 241 -3.31 -0.54 28.99
CA PHE A 241 -2.03 -1.25 29.01
C PHE A 241 -1.94 -2.40 30.00
N GLY A 242 -2.97 -2.63 30.83
CA GLY A 242 -3.03 -3.75 31.76
C GLY A 242 -2.20 -3.52 33.03
N ASP A 243 -1.63 -4.59 33.58
CA ASP A 243 -0.86 -4.52 34.83
C ASP A 243 0.59 -4.05 34.58
N VAL A 244 0.81 -2.76 34.81
CA VAL A 244 2.10 -2.10 34.59
C VAL A 244 3.04 -2.26 35.81
N ASP A 245 2.67 -2.97 36.88
CA ASP A 245 3.47 -2.99 38.11
C ASP A 245 4.85 -3.65 37.94
N GLU A 246 5.04 -4.56 36.97
CA GLU A 246 6.36 -5.16 36.66
C GLU A 246 7.32 -4.14 36.04
N LEU A 247 6.87 -3.40 35.01
CA LEU A 247 7.62 -2.28 34.43
C LEU A 247 7.83 -1.14 35.45
N LEU A 248 6.86 -0.87 36.33
CA LEU A 248 7.03 0.10 37.42
C LEU A 248 8.00 -0.38 38.50
N MET A 249 8.20 -1.69 38.68
CA MET A 249 9.24 -2.24 39.56
C MET A 249 10.64 -2.10 38.96
N LEU A 250 10.82 -2.37 37.66
CA LEU A 250 12.06 -2.07 36.94
C LEU A 250 12.37 -0.55 37.01
N ARG A 251 11.37 0.30 36.74
CA ARG A 251 11.50 1.77 36.79
C ARG A 251 11.81 2.29 38.20
N LYS A 252 11.31 1.64 39.28
CA LYS A 252 11.68 1.97 40.68
C LYS A 252 13.17 1.71 40.98
N GLN A 253 13.79 0.70 40.34
CA GLN A 253 15.22 0.44 40.50
C GLN A 253 16.06 1.52 39.80
N GLY A 254 15.67 1.93 38.58
CA GLY A 254 16.33 3.04 37.86
C GLY A 254 16.14 4.43 38.50
N LEU A 255 14.95 4.71 39.04
CA LEU A 255 14.61 6.02 39.64
C LEU A 255 15.29 6.31 40.99
N ALA A 256 16.07 5.39 41.55
CA ALA A 256 16.88 5.63 42.74
C ALA A 256 18.11 6.54 42.48
N ALA A 257 18.41 6.87 41.21
CA ALA A 257 19.72 7.38 40.79
C ALA A 257 19.73 8.78 40.14
N VAL A 258 18.73 9.64 40.37
CA VAL A 258 18.76 11.06 39.90
C VAL A 258 18.62 12.04 41.07
N SER A 259 19.50 13.04 41.12
CA SER A 259 19.57 14.05 42.19
C SER A 259 18.62 15.22 41.95
N GLY A 260 18.15 15.85 43.03
CA GLY A 260 17.05 16.81 42.97
C GLY A 260 17.41 18.20 42.46
N ASP A 261 16.58 18.69 41.54
CA ASP A 261 16.11 20.09 41.53
C ASP A 261 14.56 20.09 41.63
N GLY A 262 13.97 21.21 42.04
CA GLY A 262 12.58 21.31 42.48
C GLY A 262 11.52 21.44 41.38
N THR A 263 11.92 21.57 40.11
CA THR A 263 11.01 21.78 38.97
C THR A 263 10.56 20.46 38.36
N TRP A 264 9.36 20.02 38.74
CA TRP A 264 8.67 18.91 38.09
C TRP A 264 8.14 19.38 36.72
N SER A 265 8.82 18.99 35.64
CA SER A 265 8.19 19.03 34.31
C SER A 265 7.08 17.98 34.26
N GLU A 266 5.95 18.34 33.66
CA GLU A 266 4.86 17.39 33.41
C GLU A 266 5.36 16.33 32.42
N LYS A 267 5.40 15.06 32.84
CA LYS A 267 5.74 13.95 31.95
C LYS A 267 4.55 13.61 31.09
N ARG A 268 4.75 13.56 29.78
CA ARG A 268 3.77 13.14 28.79
C ARG A 268 3.71 11.61 28.74
N LEU A 269 2.68 11.07 28.10
CA LEU A 269 2.67 9.65 27.71
C LEU A 269 3.88 9.31 26.81
N GLU A 270 4.32 10.29 26.01
CA GLU A 270 5.54 10.30 25.17
C GLU A 270 6.84 10.11 25.99
N ASP A 271 6.84 10.35 27.32
CA ASP A 271 7.98 10.14 28.24
C ASP A 271 7.86 8.83 29.06
N GLU A 272 6.83 8.03 28.79
CA GLU A 272 6.43 6.85 29.59
C GLU A 272 6.31 5.57 28.76
N PHE A 273 5.97 5.69 27.46
CA PHE A 273 5.78 4.58 26.51
C PHE A 273 6.51 4.85 25.19
N GLU A 274 6.89 3.79 24.48
CA GLU A 274 7.53 3.91 23.17
C GLU A 274 6.57 4.48 22.10
N PRO A 275 7.07 5.28 21.14
CA PRO A 275 6.22 5.91 20.11
C PRO A 275 5.37 4.92 19.31
N PHE A 276 5.90 3.73 19.00
CA PHE A 276 5.16 2.68 18.31
C PHE A 276 3.92 2.24 19.11
N ILE A 277 4.11 1.91 20.40
CA ILE A 277 3.05 1.47 21.31
C ILE A 277 1.95 2.54 21.46
N LEU A 278 2.35 3.82 21.50
CA LEU A 278 1.41 4.94 21.51
C LEU A 278 0.66 5.08 20.18
N SER A 279 1.30 4.80 19.04
CA SER A 279 0.65 4.86 17.72
C SER A 279 -0.33 3.70 17.49
N GLU A 280 0.03 2.46 17.85
CA GLU A 280 -0.83 1.27 17.70
C GLU A 280 -2.14 1.43 18.49
N LYS A 281 -2.07 2.02 19.69
CA LYS A 281 -3.23 2.24 20.56
C LYS A 281 -3.87 3.62 20.43
N TYR A 282 -3.52 4.41 19.41
CA TYR A 282 -4.07 5.74 19.15
C TYR A 282 -3.94 6.73 20.33
N MET A 283 -2.79 6.75 21.02
CA MET A 283 -2.51 7.57 22.21
C MET A 283 -1.43 8.63 21.99
N THR A 284 -1.09 8.97 20.74
CA THR A 284 -0.17 10.08 20.45
C THR A 284 -0.82 11.44 20.66
N THR A 285 -0.01 12.50 20.73
CA THR A 285 -0.49 13.89 20.76
C THR A 285 -1.29 14.28 19.51
N LYS A 286 -1.00 13.69 18.33
CA LYS A 286 -1.84 13.85 17.13
C LYS A 286 -3.22 13.24 17.34
N ASP A 287 -3.31 12.05 17.92
CA ASP A 287 -4.59 11.36 18.17
C ASP A 287 -5.46 12.10 19.20
N GLU A 288 -4.85 12.78 20.19
CA GLU A 288 -5.58 13.67 21.10
C GLU A 288 -6.18 14.89 20.36
N ILE A 289 -5.44 15.54 19.47
CA ILE A 289 -5.95 16.63 18.60
C ILE A 289 -7.11 16.13 17.73
N ILE A 290 -6.98 14.94 17.12
CA ILE A 290 -8.03 14.35 16.28
C ILE A 290 -9.29 14.05 17.10
N ARG A 291 -9.15 13.52 18.32
CA ARG A 291 -10.28 13.28 19.24
C ARG A 291 -10.99 14.57 19.64
N GLU A 292 -10.25 15.61 20.02
CA GLU A 292 -10.78 16.90 20.48
C GLU A 292 -11.46 17.72 19.37
N THR A 293 -11.04 17.59 18.11
CA THR A 293 -11.51 18.46 17.02
C THR A 293 -12.94 18.12 16.57
N ASP A 294 -13.80 19.15 16.40
CA ASP A 294 -15.20 19.02 15.97
C ASP A 294 -15.33 18.89 14.44
N VAL A 295 -14.68 17.87 13.87
CA VAL A 295 -14.71 17.49 12.45
C VAL A 295 -14.72 15.95 12.38
N PRO A 296 -15.46 15.32 11.44
CA PRO A 296 -15.38 13.88 11.19
C PRO A 296 -13.94 13.37 11.09
N GLU A 297 -13.64 12.22 11.70
CA GLU A 297 -12.25 11.71 11.78
C GLU A 297 -11.65 11.48 10.38
N ARG A 298 -12.40 10.83 9.47
CA ARG A 298 -12.04 10.66 8.05
C ARG A 298 -11.69 11.97 7.34
N ILE A 299 -12.47 13.02 7.59
CA ILE A 299 -12.26 14.33 6.96
C ILE A 299 -10.98 14.99 7.50
N GLN A 300 -10.67 14.84 8.80
CA GLN A 300 -9.40 15.32 9.36
C GLN A 300 -8.18 14.61 8.74
N LEU A 301 -8.24 13.28 8.63
CA LEU A 301 -7.16 12.49 8.03
C LEU A 301 -6.95 12.82 6.54
N SER A 302 -8.02 13.16 5.80
CA SER A 302 -7.92 13.68 4.44
C SER A 302 -7.28 15.08 4.42
N GLU A 303 -7.74 16.00 5.27
CA GLU A 303 -7.23 17.39 5.34
C GLU A 303 -5.77 17.50 5.80
N ASP A 304 -5.26 16.55 6.60
CA ASP A 304 -3.82 16.46 6.92
C ASP A 304 -2.97 16.17 5.67
N ILE A 305 -3.52 15.41 4.70
CA ILE A 305 -2.83 15.05 3.44
C ILE A 305 -3.04 16.14 2.38
N THR A 306 -4.28 16.57 2.15
CA THR A 306 -4.64 17.51 1.07
C THR A 306 -4.42 18.98 1.44
N GLY A 307 -4.49 19.32 2.73
CA GLY A 307 -4.72 20.67 3.21
C GLY A 307 -6.23 21.00 3.31
N PRO A 308 -6.62 22.06 4.05
CA PRO A 308 -8.02 22.41 4.20
C PRO A 308 -8.65 22.81 2.85
N PRO A 309 -9.80 22.25 2.45
CA PRO A 309 -10.44 22.55 1.17
C PRO A 309 -10.94 24.01 1.10
N PRO A 310 -11.03 24.59 -0.11
CA PRO A 310 -11.59 25.92 -0.28
C PRO A 310 -13.08 25.94 0.08
N THR A 311 -13.52 27.05 0.69
CA THR A 311 -14.90 27.26 1.14
C THR A 311 -15.61 28.39 0.41
N ASP A 312 -15.08 28.82 -0.74
CA ASP A 312 -15.67 29.84 -1.59
C ASP A 312 -16.40 29.23 -2.79
N ASP A 313 -17.58 29.79 -3.10
CA ASP A 313 -18.49 29.27 -4.13
C ASP A 313 -17.83 29.16 -5.52
N LYS A 314 -16.83 30.01 -5.81
CA LYS A 314 -16.12 30.02 -7.10
C LYS A 314 -15.16 28.85 -7.23
N SER A 315 -14.35 28.55 -6.21
CA SER A 315 -13.50 27.36 -6.20
C SER A 315 -14.32 26.07 -6.26
N ILE A 316 -15.43 26.00 -5.51
CA ILE A 316 -16.37 24.86 -5.54
C ILE A 316 -17.06 24.74 -6.92
N GLU A 317 -17.34 25.85 -7.61
CA GLU A 317 -17.80 25.79 -9.00
C GLU A 317 -16.72 25.25 -9.95
N GLU A 318 -15.49 25.77 -9.87
CA GLU A 318 -14.38 25.31 -10.73
C GLU A 318 -14.09 23.81 -10.53
N GLU A 319 -14.04 23.38 -9.27
CA GLU A 319 -13.94 21.99 -8.84
C GLU A 319 -15.10 21.14 -9.37
N SER A 320 -16.36 21.51 -9.12
CA SER A 320 -17.51 20.73 -9.62
C SER A 320 -17.54 20.63 -11.15
N THR A 321 -17.08 21.65 -11.90
CA THR A 321 -16.89 21.49 -13.36
C THR A 321 -15.76 20.54 -13.72
N TRP A 322 -14.73 20.39 -12.87
CA TRP A 322 -13.64 19.46 -13.08
C TRP A 322 -14.07 18.01 -12.76
N ILE A 323 -14.65 17.77 -11.58
CA ILE A 323 -15.19 16.46 -11.17
C ILE A 323 -16.22 15.98 -12.20
N ASN A 324 -17.16 16.84 -12.61
CA ASN A 324 -18.16 16.46 -13.62
C ASN A 324 -17.54 16.11 -14.99
N ARG A 325 -16.43 16.74 -15.38
CA ARG A 325 -15.68 16.33 -16.59
C ARG A 325 -15.03 14.97 -16.39
N GLN A 326 -14.35 14.72 -15.26
CA GLN A 326 -13.65 13.46 -15.03
C GLN A 326 -14.59 12.25 -14.99
N LEU A 327 -15.77 12.39 -14.39
CA LEU A 327 -16.81 11.37 -14.41
C LEU A 327 -17.33 11.11 -15.85
N ASN A 328 -17.63 12.16 -16.62
CA ASN A 328 -18.20 12.01 -17.97
C ASN A 328 -17.19 11.67 -19.09
N SER A 329 -15.88 11.81 -18.87
CA SER A 329 -14.85 11.67 -19.93
C SER A 329 -14.10 10.33 -19.93
N GLY A 330 -14.65 9.30 -19.28
CA GLY A 330 -14.12 7.93 -19.33
C GLY A 330 -12.82 7.69 -18.54
N GLY A 331 -12.15 8.74 -18.07
CA GLY A 331 -10.94 8.63 -17.24
C GLY A 331 -11.18 7.88 -15.92
N ILE A 332 -12.42 7.87 -15.43
CA ILE A 332 -12.83 7.28 -14.14
C ILE A 332 -14.02 6.29 -14.26
N SER A 333 -14.47 5.93 -15.48
CA SER A 333 -15.45 4.84 -15.69
C SER A 333 -15.17 3.55 -14.89
N PRO A 334 -13.90 3.12 -14.66
CA PRO A 334 -13.60 1.95 -13.85
C PRO A 334 -14.04 2.03 -12.37
N LEU A 335 -14.18 3.21 -11.76
CA LEU A 335 -14.57 3.37 -10.34
C LEU A 335 -16.09 3.35 -10.10
N VAL A 336 -16.91 3.37 -11.15
CA VAL A 336 -18.38 3.29 -11.03
C VAL A 336 -18.89 1.92 -11.53
N GLY A 337 -18.20 1.35 -12.52
CA GLY A 337 -18.63 0.14 -13.22
C GLY A 337 -19.45 0.47 -14.46
N TYR A 338 -18.93 0.05 -15.62
CA TYR A 338 -19.54 0.12 -16.95
C TYR A 338 -19.88 1.50 -17.53
N ASP A 339 -19.65 1.62 -18.85
CA ASP A 339 -19.55 2.88 -19.58
C ASP A 339 -20.91 3.47 -20.02
N GLN A 340 -22.02 3.04 -19.39
CA GLN A 340 -23.38 3.27 -19.89
C GLN A 340 -24.30 4.08 -18.97
N VAL A 341 -24.05 4.14 -17.65
CA VAL A 341 -24.99 4.75 -16.68
C VAL A 341 -24.71 6.24 -16.39
N VAL A 342 -23.47 6.72 -16.60
CA VAL A 342 -22.99 8.04 -16.12
C VAL A 342 -23.64 9.26 -16.80
N LYS A 343 -24.37 9.07 -17.92
CA LYS A 343 -24.85 10.13 -18.82
C LYS A 343 -25.93 11.09 -18.28
N GLU A 344 -26.33 10.96 -17.01
CA GLU A 344 -27.31 11.84 -16.34
C GLU A 344 -26.81 12.45 -15.00
N ILE A 345 -25.50 12.49 -14.73
CA ILE A 345 -24.99 13.16 -13.52
C ILE A 345 -25.12 14.68 -13.65
N ASN A 346 -25.75 15.32 -12.65
CA ASN A 346 -25.92 16.77 -12.58
C ASN A 346 -24.73 17.47 -11.87
N LYS A 347 -24.10 18.45 -12.52
CA LYS A 347 -23.05 19.30 -11.90
C LYS A 347 -23.53 19.98 -10.61
N GLU A 348 -24.77 20.46 -10.57
CA GLU A 348 -25.29 21.19 -9.40
C GLU A 348 -25.34 20.31 -8.14
N GLU A 349 -25.63 19.02 -8.32
CA GLU A 349 -25.64 18.03 -7.24
C GLU A 349 -24.24 17.73 -6.71
N ILE A 350 -23.22 17.68 -7.60
CA ILE A 350 -21.81 17.61 -7.18
C ILE A 350 -21.44 18.86 -6.36
N GLY A 351 -21.81 20.05 -6.83
CA GLY A 351 -21.58 21.31 -6.09
C GLY A 351 -22.26 21.33 -4.70
N ASN A 352 -23.46 20.78 -4.58
CA ASN A 352 -24.15 20.62 -3.30
C ASN A 352 -23.37 19.67 -2.36
N VAL A 353 -22.90 18.52 -2.86
CA VAL A 353 -22.12 17.54 -2.08
C VAL A 353 -20.81 18.15 -1.60
N LEU A 354 -20.04 18.81 -2.47
CA LEU A 354 -18.82 19.53 -2.10
C LEU A 354 -19.09 20.62 -1.05
N THR A 355 -20.17 21.38 -1.18
CA THR A 355 -20.56 22.39 -0.18
C THR A 355 -20.87 21.75 1.19
N MET A 356 -21.51 20.57 1.20
CA MET A 356 -21.80 19.82 2.42
C MET A 356 -20.52 19.23 3.04
N MET A 357 -19.59 18.72 2.24
CA MET A 357 -18.31 18.21 2.72
C MET A 357 -17.40 19.36 3.21
N HIS A 358 -17.12 20.37 2.38
CA HIS A 358 -16.08 21.38 2.66
C HIS A 358 -16.51 22.38 3.73
N VAL A 359 -17.72 22.93 3.63
CA VAL A 359 -18.21 23.98 4.53
C VAL A 359 -18.89 23.39 5.76
N GLN A 360 -19.84 22.49 5.55
CA GLN A 360 -20.66 21.94 6.65
C GLN A 360 -19.89 20.84 7.43
N LYS A 361 -18.90 20.18 6.80
CA LYS A 361 -18.18 18.99 7.31
C LYS A 361 -19.14 17.84 7.60
N LEU A 362 -19.95 17.52 6.60
CA LEU A 362 -20.84 16.36 6.58
C LEU A 362 -20.16 15.18 5.87
N ASP A 363 -20.36 13.99 6.41
CA ASP A 363 -19.81 12.72 5.94
C ASP A 363 -20.75 12.06 4.89
N ILE A 364 -20.22 11.19 4.02
CA ILE A 364 -20.98 10.62 2.89
C ILE A 364 -22.29 9.93 3.34
N PRO A 365 -22.32 9.08 4.39
CA PRO A 365 -23.56 8.43 4.81
C PRO A 365 -24.60 9.40 5.36
N PHE A 366 -24.17 10.49 6.01
CA PHE A 366 -25.11 11.53 6.44
C PHE A 366 -25.75 12.23 5.24
N ILE A 367 -24.97 12.47 4.18
CA ILE A 367 -25.46 13.07 2.93
C ILE A 367 -26.44 12.12 2.24
N SER A 368 -26.09 10.85 2.03
CA SER A 368 -26.97 9.88 1.35
C SER A 368 -28.25 9.56 2.12
N MET A 369 -28.21 9.52 3.46
CA MET A 369 -29.41 9.24 4.27
C MET A 369 -30.30 10.47 4.50
N TYR A 370 -29.70 11.63 4.81
CA TYR A 370 -30.43 12.81 5.32
C TYR A 370 -30.39 14.04 4.41
N ARG A 371 -29.71 13.98 3.25
CA ARG A 371 -29.66 15.05 2.24
C ARG A 371 -29.86 14.57 0.81
N LYS A 372 -30.43 13.36 0.64
CA LYS A 372 -30.67 12.71 -0.67
C LYS A 372 -31.40 13.59 -1.68
N GLU A 373 -32.26 14.49 -1.22
CA GLU A 373 -32.97 15.47 -2.04
C GLU A 373 -32.06 16.46 -2.79
N LEU A 374 -30.78 16.56 -2.41
CA LEU A 374 -29.77 17.43 -3.04
C LEU A 374 -28.81 16.68 -3.97
N CYS A 375 -28.93 15.35 -4.09
CA CYS A 375 -27.99 14.48 -4.80
C CYS A 375 -28.61 13.20 -5.41
N LEU A 376 -29.88 13.27 -5.87
CA LEU A 376 -30.62 12.10 -6.37
C LEU A 376 -29.97 11.40 -7.59
N SER A 377 -29.26 12.12 -8.46
CA SER A 377 -28.53 11.50 -9.59
C SER A 377 -27.30 10.71 -9.12
N LEU A 378 -26.67 11.14 -8.03
CA LEU A 378 -25.48 10.51 -7.42
C LEU A 378 -25.83 9.30 -6.53
N LEU A 379 -27.12 9.04 -6.30
CA LEU A 379 -27.65 7.92 -5.50
C LEU A 379 -28.32 6.83 -6.34
N LYS A 380 -28.28 6.93 -7.68
CA LYS A 380 -28.67 5.85 -8.58
C LYS A 380 -27.61 4.74 -8.52
N ASP A 381 -28.04 3.50 -8.30
CA ASP A 381 -27.18 2.32 -8.34
C ASP A 381 -26.99 1.86 -9.80
N PRO A 382 -25.76 1.77 -10.34
CA PRO A 382 -25.52 1.31 -11.70
C PRO A 382 -25.72 -0.21 -11.90
N ASP A 383 -25.67 -1.02 -10.84
CA ASP A 383 -25.77 -2.49 -10.92
C ASP A 383 -27.24 -2.99 -10.80
N ALA A 384 -28.22 -2.09 -10.67
CA ALA A 384 -29.63 -2.43 -10.44
C ALA A 384 -30.36 -2.89 -11.73
N GLU A 385 -30.21 -4.16 -12.10
CA GLU A 385 -30.88 -4.77 -13.27
C GLU A 385 -32.43 -4.78 -13.16
N THR A 386 -33.00 -4.62 -11.96
CA THR A 386 -34.44 -4.62 -11.73
C THR A 386 -34.95 -3.23 -11.27
N PRO A 387 -36.08 -2.73 -11.81
CA PRO A 387 -36.75 -1.57 -11.22
C PRO A 387 -37.27 -1.93 -9.82
N ASP A 388 -37.31 -0.96 -8.89
CA ASP A 388 -37.69 -1.12 -7.48
C ASP A 388 -39.15 -1.62 -7.29
N ASN A 389 -39.38 -2.92 -7.52
CA ASN A 389 -40.65 -3.64 -7.42
C ASN A 389 -40.65 -4.73 -6.32
N GLU A 390 -39.54 -4.88 -5.59
CA GLU A 390 -39.48 -5.75 -4.40
C GLU A 390 -39.74 -4.92 -3.15
N GLU A 391 -40.66 -5.39 -2.29
CA GLU A 391 -41.18 -4.63 -1.13
C GLU A 391 -40.18 -4.51 0.05
N THR A 392 -38.89 -4.78 -0.18
CA THR A 392 -37.84 -4.75 0.86
C THR A 392 -36.70 -3.79 0.48
N PRO A 393 -36.33 -2.83 1.35
CA PRO A 393 -35.24 -1.90 1.07
C PRO A 393 -33.89 -2.61 1.16
N LYS A 394 -33.28 -2.91 0.01
CA LYS A 394 -31.91 -3.42 -0.07
C LYS A 394 -30.90 -2.33 0.29
N MET A 395 -29.86 -2.71 1.03
CA MET A 395 -28.70 -1.85 1.27
C MET A 395 -28.01 -1.50 -0.06
N LYS A 396 -27.51 -0.27 -0.22
CA LYS A 396 -26.84 0.21 -1.43
C LYS A 396 -25.42 0.71 -1.10
N TRP A 397 -24.45 0.43 -1.97
CA TRP A 397 -23.09 0.96 -1.86
C TRP A 397 -23.01 2.25 -2.68
N HIS A 398 -22.71 3.40 -2.05
CA HIS A 398 -22.81 4.72 -2.66
C HIS A 398 -21.60 5.07 -3.54
N LYS A 399 -21.19 4.14 -4.43
CA LYS A 399 -19.98 4.21 -5.29
C LYS A 399 -19.72 5.59 -5.89
N VAL A 400 -20.76 6.25 -6.41
CA VAL A 400 -20.64 7.55 -7.09
C VAL A 400 -20.29 8.68 -6.11
N LEU A 401 -20.77 8.66 -4.86
CA LEU A 401 -20.37 9.63 -3.83
C LEU A 401 -18.91 9.42 -3.39
N TRP A 402 -18.48 8.17 -3.22
CA TRP A 402 -17.07 7.84 -2.96
C TRP A 402 -16.15 8.22 -4.13
N ALA A 403 -16.61 8.07 -5.37
CA ALA A 403 -15.90 8.55 -6.56
C ALA A 403 -15.80 10.08 -6.60
N VAL A 404 -16.83 10.82 -6.16
CA VAL A 404 -16.78 12.29 -5.99
C VAL A 404 -15.76 12.70 -4.93
N GLN A 405 -15.73 12.05 -3.75
CA GLN A 405 -14.72 12.33 -2.72
C GLN A 405 -13.29 11.96 -3.17
N THR A 406 -13.14 10.84 -3.88
CA THR A 406 -11.86 10.44 -4.49
C THR A 406 -11.37 11.48 -5.49
N LEU A 407 -12.30 12.14 -6.19
CA LEU A 407 -12.03 13.22 -7.13
C LEU A 407 -11.71 14.56 -6.45
N ASP A 408 -12.44 14.95 -5.41
CA ASP A 408 -12.10 16.07 -4.50
C ASP A 408 -10.65 15.94 -4.02
N ARG A 409 -10.30 14.81 -3.37
CA ARG A 409 -8.92 14.54 -2.91
C ARG A 409 -7.88 14.71 -4.01
N LYS A 410 -8.14 14.23 -5.23
CA LYS A 410 -7.25 14.40 -6.39
C LYS A 410 -7.18 15.84 -6.90
N TRP A 411 -8.29 16.59 -6.87
CA TRP A 411 -8.32 18.00 -7.24
C TRP A 411 -7.55 18.87 -6.24
N LEU A 412 -7.75 18.67 -4.93
CA LEU A 412 -7.01 19.37 -3.87
C LEU A 412 -5.50 19.13 -3.99
N LEU A 413 -5.07 17.88 -4.19
CA LEU A 413 -3.66 17.55 -4.41
C LEU A 413 -3.10 18.21 -5.67
N LEU A 414 -3.86 18.25 -6.77
CA LEU A 414 -3.47 18.96 -7.98
C LEU A 414 -3.31 20.47 -7.74
N GLN A 415 -4.23 21.13 -7.01
CA GLN A 415 -4.08 22.55 -6.66
C GLN A 415 -2.91 22.79 -5.71
N LYS A 416 -2.69 21.92 -4.73
CA LYS A 416 -1.54 21.94 -3.82
C LYS A 416 -0.24 21.90 -4.61
N ARG A 417 -0.08 20.92 -5.50
CA ARG A 417 1.10 20.76 -6.39
C ARG A 417 1.28 21.98 -7.30
N LYS A 418 0.22 22.46 -7.97
CA LYS A 418 0.26 23.68 -8.80
C LYS A 418 0.69 24.93 -8.02
N SER A 419 0.22 25.10 -6.78
CA SER A 419 0.61 26.24 -5.93
C SER A 419 2.08 26.18 -5.49
N ALA A 420 2.58 24.97 -5.20
CA ALA A 420 3.98 24.74 -4.84
C ALA A 420 4.91 25.00 -6.03
N LEU A 421 4.59 24.45 -7.21
CA LEU A 421 5.34 24.68 -8.46
C LEU A 421 5.32 26.16 -8.86
N HIS A 422 4.17 26.85 -8.77
CA HIS A 422 4.10 28.29 -9.02
C HIS A 422 5.04 29.09 -8.09
N SER A 423 5.13 28.71 -6.81
CA SER A 423 6.07 29.32 -5.85
C SER A 423 7.54 29.01 -6.20
N TYR A 424 7.85 27.76 -6.58
CA TYR A 424 9.18 27.31 -7.01
C TYR A 424 9.64 28.03 -8.28
N TYR A 425 8.83 28.02 -9.34
CA TYR A 425 9.15 28.68 -10.61
C TYR A 425 9.41 30.18 -10.43
N ASN A 426 8.60 30.86 -9.61
CA ASN A 426 8.81 32.29 -9.31
C ASN A 426 10.13 32.57 -8.60
N LYS A 427 10.61 31.68 -7.71
CA LYS A 427 11.92 31.80 -7.07
C LYS A 427 13.06 31.56 -8.07
N ARG A 428 13.02 30.43 -8.78
CA ARG A 428 14.03 30.06 -9.79
C ARG A 428 14.17 31.10 -10.90
N PHE A 429 13.06 31.65 -11.38
CA PHE A 429 13.07 32.72 -12.37
C PHE A 429 13.72 34.01 -11.80
N GLN A 430 13.48 34.35 -10.54
CA GLN A 430 14.14 35.49 -9.88
C GLN A 430 15.63 35.26 -9.59
N GLU A 431 16.07 34.01 -9.45
CA GLU A 431 17.50 33.64 -9.34
C GLU A 431 18.20 33.81 -10.70
N GLU A 432 17.68 33.20 -11.76
CA GLU A 432 18.28 33.25 -13.11
C GLU A 432 18.20 34.66 -13.72
N ALA A 433 17.12 35.41 -13.48
CA ALA A 433 17.00 36.81 -13.92
C ALA A 433 18.01 37.77 -13.25
N ARG A 434 18.71 37.35 -12.19
CA ARG A 434 19.85 38.08 -11.58
C ARG A 434 21.22 37.66 -12.15
N ARG A 435 21.27 36.57 -12.92
CA ARG A 435 22.49 35.99 -13.51
C ARG A 435 22.69 36.37 -14.99
N ILE A 436 21.68 36.96 -15.63
CA ILE A 436 21.68 37.29 -17.07
C ILE A 436 21.88 38.81 -17.28
N ASP A 437 23.07 39.21 -17.70
CA ASP A 437 23.38 40.59 -18.11
C ASP A 437 22.87 40.97 -19.52
N ASN A 438 22.48 39.99 -20.34
CA ASN A 438 22.05 40.22 -21.73
C ASN A 438 20.54 40.49 -21.83
N GLU A 439 20.17 41.73 -22.19
CA GLU A 439 18.79 42.19 -22.32
C GLU A 439 17.92 41.32 -23.24
N THR A 440 18.45 40.80 -24.36
CA THR A 440 17.65 40.00 -25.31
C THR A 440 17.33 38.62 -24.77
N ARG A 441 18.30 37.95 -24.15
CA ARG A 441 18.10 36.67 -23.44
C ARG A 441 17.15 36.85 -22.26
N LEU A 442 17.27 37.94 -21.50
CA LEU A 442 16.36 38.26 -20.40
C LEU A 442 14.91 38.47 -20.89
N ALA A 443 14.72 39.15 -22.02
CA ALA A 443 13.41 39.35 -22.62
C ALA A 443 12.76 38.04 -23.12
N LEU A 444 13.55 37.14 -23.73
CA LEU A 444 13.07 35.83 -24.18
C LEU A 444 12.70 34.94 -22.99
N ASN A 445 13.55 34.86 -21.95
CA ASN A 445 13.24 34.14 -20.72
C ASN A 445 11.99 34.71 -20.01
N GLN A 446 11.74 36.02 -20.08
CA GLN A 446 10.51 36.65 -19.58
C GLN A 446 9.24 36.28 -20.37
N GLN A 447 9.36 35.95 -21.66
CA GLN A 447 8.23 35.49 -22.47
C GLN A 447 7.90 34.03 -22.16
N LEU A 448 8.93 33.16 -22.20
CA LEU A 448 8.83 31.74 -21.85
C LEU A 448 8.27 31.54 -20.43
N PHE A 449 8.76 32.31 -19.44
CA PHE A 449 8.27 32.22 -18.07
C PHE A 449 6.78 32.55 -17.95
N LYS A 450 6.27 33.54 -18.70
CA LYS A 450 4.83 33.87 -18.72
C LYS A 450 4.03 32.74 -19.36
N SER A 451 4.49 32.20 -20.50
CA SER A 451 3.89 31.05 -21.16
C SER A 451 3.76 29.85 -20.21
N VAL A 452 4.84 29.48 -19.51
CA VAL A 452 4.85 28.39 -18.53
C VAL A 452 3.90 28.64 -17.35
N ILE A 453 3.83 29.87 -16.82
CA ILE A 453 2.94 30.21 -15.70
C ILE A 453 1.47 30.23 -16.12
N GLU A 454 1.15 30.69 -17.34
CA GLU A 454 -0.21 30.65 -17.90
C GLU A 454 -0.64 29.21 -18.22
N ALA A 455 0.24 28.40 -18.79
CA ALA A 455 0.01 26.97 -18.99
C ALA A 455 -0.20 26.24 -17.65
N LEU A 456 0.63 26.50 -16.64
CA LEU A 456 0.50 25.89 -15.30
C LEU A 456 -0.86 26.22 -14.68
N ARG A 457 -1.30 27.49 -14.78
CA ARG A 457 -2.62 27.92 -14.31
C ARG A 457 -3.73 27.13 -15.01
N ASP A 458 -3.66 27.00 -16.33
CA ASP A 458 -4.75 26.47 -17.16
C ASP A 458 -4.74 24.93 -17.30
N ALA A 459 -3.69 24.25 -16.82
CA ALA A 459 -3.55 22.80 -16.74
C ALA A 459 -4.64 22.14 -15.86
N LYS A 460 -5.19 21.01 -16.33
CA LYS A 460 -6.37 20.31 -15.81
C LYS A 460 -6.09 18.88 -15.36
N SER A 461 -4.90 18.36 -15.59
CA SER A 461 -4.49 17.03 -15.12
C SER A 461 -3.07 17.07 -14.58
N GLU A 462 -2.71 16.09 -13.77
CA GLU A 462 -1.35 15.92 -13.27
C GLU A 462 -0.34 15.79 -14.41
N ARG A 463 -0.66 15.01 -15.44
CA ARG A 463 0.20 14.81 -16.63
C ARG A 463 0.48 16.09 -17.42
N GLU A 464 -0.49 17.00 -17.48
CA GLU A 464 -0.26 18.33 -18.07
C GLU A 464 0.67 19.18 -17.18
N VAL A 465 0.61 19.02 -15.85
CA VAL A 465 1.56 19.66 -14.92
C VAL A 465 2.97 19.03 -15.04
N ASP A 466 3.07 17.71 -15.21
CA ASP A 466 4.33 16.99 -15.46
C ASP A 466 5.00 17.46 -16.76
N ASP A 467 4.23 17.55 -17.87
CA ASP A 467 4.75 18.09 -19.14
C ASP A 467 5.27 19.53 -18.98
N ILE A 468 4.58 20.36 -18.18
CA ILE A 468 4.95 21.77 -17.93
C ILE A 468 6.17 21.89 -17.02
N ASP A 469 6.33 21.01 -16.03
CA ASP A 469 7.51 20.95 -15.14
C ASP A 469 8.74 20.44 -15.91
N ALA A 470 8.56 19.45 -16.81
CA ALA A 470 9.62 19.04 -17.74
C ALA A 470 10.09 20.21 -18.63
N LYS A 471 9.16 20.96 -19.25
CA LYS A 471 9.48 22.16 -20.02
C LYS A 471 10.13 23.26 -19.17
N PHE A 472 9.69 23.47 -17.92
CA PHE A 472 10.30 24.45 -17.03
C PHE A 472 11.75 24.07 -16.71
N ASN A 473 12.00 22.83 -16.27
CA ASN A 473 13.33 22.37 -15.89
C ASN A 473 14.28 22.16 -17.09
N LEU A 474 13.77 22.04 -18.33
CA LEU A 474 14.61 22.07 -19.54
C LEU A 474 15.31 23.43 -19.71
N HIS A 475 14.54 24.52 -19.64
CA HIS A 475 15.04 25.87 -19.92
C HIS A 475 15.54 26.61 -18.67
N PHE A 476 14.99 26.28 -17.50
CA PHE A 476 15.41 26.75 -16.17
C PHE A 476 15.87 25.54 -15.33
N PRO A 477 16.94 24.82 -15.77
CA PRO A 477 17.43 23.65 -15.05
C PRO A 477 17.75 24.00 -13.60
N PRO A 478 17.53 23.06 -12.65
CA PRO A 478 17.67 23.33 -11.22
C PRO A 478 19.08 23.83 -10.92
N GLY A 479 19.21 25.15 -10.86
CA GLY A 479 20.47 25.83 -10.65
C GLY A 479 21.09 25.40 -9.33
N GLU A 480 22.43 25.39 -9.30
CA GLU A 480 23.23 25.11 -8.10
C GLU A 480 22.59 25.81 -6.90
N VAL A 481 21.99 25.02 -6.02
CA VAL A 481 21.63 25.48 -4.69
C VAL A 481 22.94 25.53 -3.91
N ASP A 482 23.27 26.72 -3.45
CA ASP A 482 24.37 26.95 -2.51
C ASP A 482 23.96 26.33 -1.17
N ILE A 483 24.10 25.00 -1.05
CA ILE A 483 23.87 24.28 0.19
C ILE A 483 24.92 24.74 1.20
N GLU A 484 24.48 25.08 2.41
CA GLU A 484 25.36 25.45 3.52
C GLU A 484 26.43 24.37 3.77
N ASP A 485 27.65 24.79 4.12
CA ASP A 485 28.85 23.94 4.11
C ASP A 485 28.69 22.62 4.90
N GLY A 486 28.51 21.49 4.19
CA GLY A 486 28.50 20.17 4.82
C GLY A 486 27.95 18.99 4.01
N GLN A 487 27.08 19.21 3.01
CA GLN A 487 26.44 18.09 2.27
C GLN A 487 27.25 17.64 1.05
N PHE A 488 27.29 16.32 0.82
CA PHE A 488 27.96 15.71 -0.34
C PHE A 488 27.26 16.08 -1.65
N LYS A 489 28.05 16.49 -2.66
CA LYS A 489 27.55 16.83 -3.99
C LYS A 489 27.26 15.56 -4.78
N ARG A 490 25.98 15.31 -5.10
CA ARG A 490 25.61 14.29 -6.10
C ARG A 490 26.34 14.56 -7.44
N PRO A 491 26.77 13.53 -8.19
CA PRO A 491 27.44 13.72 -9.48
C PRO A 491 26.58 14.54 -10.46
N LYS A 492 27.20 15.50 -11.16
CA LYS A 492 26.51 16.32 -12.16
C LYS A 492 26.38 15.57 -13.47
N ARG A 493 25.20 15.00 -13.75
CA ARG A 493 24.79 14.67 -15.12
C ARG A 493 24.74 15.98 -15.93
N LYS A 494 25.18 15.92 -17.20
CA LYS A 494 25.11 17.04 -18.15
C LYS A 494 24.48 16.50 -19.44
N SER A 495 23.19 16.73 -19.62
CA SER A 495 22.52 16.41 -20.88
C SER A 495 23.19 17.12 -22.06
N LEU A 496 23.13 16.53 -23.25
CA LEU A 496 23.66 17.12 -24.47
C LEU A 496 22.98 18.46 -24.76
N TYR A 497 21.67 18.57 -24.49
CA TYR A 497 20.94 19.85 -24.45
C TYR A 497 21.65 20.93 -23.61
N SER A 498 22.04 20.58 -22.38
CA SER A 498 22.71 21.51 -21.45
C SER A 498 24.13 21.91 -21.91
N ILE A 499 24.75 21.12 -22.78
CA ILE A 499 26.05 21.44 -23.41
C ILE A 499 25.83 22.37 -24.61
N CYS A 500 24.94 22.00 -25.55
CA CYS A 500 24.57 22.80 -26.71
C CYS A 500 24.11 24.23 -26.34
N HIS A 501 23.27 24.35 -25.30
CA HIS A 501 22.78 25.64 -24.80
C HIS A 501 23.90 26.53 -24.24
N LYS A 502 24.88 25.95 -23.53
CA LYS A 502 26.05 26.68 -22.98
C LYS A 502 27.05 27.10 -24.05
N VAL A 503 27.20 26.30 -25.12
CA VAL A 503 28.05 26.61 -26.27
C VAL A 503 27.45 27.74 -27.14
N GLY A 504 26.15 28.01 -27.00
CA GLY A 504 25.46 29.07 -27.75
C GLY A 504 24.72 28.57 -29.00
N LEU A 505 24.60 27.25 -29.19
CA LEU A 505 23.94 26.67 -30.37
C LEU A 505 22.45 27.02 -30.49
N TRP A 506 21.85 27.66 -29.48
CA TRP A 506 20.45 28.09 -29.49
C TRP A 506 20.19 29.17 -30.55
N GLU A 507 21.22 29.92 -30.96
CA GLU A 507 21.15 30.82 -32.13
C GLU A 507 21.07 30.08 -33.47
N VAL A 508 21.58 28.85 -33.54
CA VAL A 508 21.44 27.96 -34.72
C VAL A 508 20.08 27.25 -34.66
N ALA A 509 19.66 26.77 -33.49
CA ALA A 509 18.37 26.10 -33.32
C ALA A 509 17.18 27.01 -33.68
N ASN A 510 17.20 28.27 -33.23
CA ASN A 510 16.21 29.30 -33.58
C ASN A 510 16.16 29.65 -35.09
N LYS A 511 17.12 29.19 -35.90
CA LYS A 511 17.10 29.34 -37.37
C LYS A 511 16.48 28.15 -38.10
N PHE A 512 16.22 27.01 -37.44
CA PHE A 512 15.55 25.89 -38.09
C PHE A 512 14.12 26.24 -38.52
N GLY A 513 13.35 26.99 -37.73
CA GLY A 513 11.97 27.34 -38.12
C GLY A 513 11.16 27.99 -37.00
N ALA A 514 9.87 27.64 -36.93
CA ALA A 514 9.00 28.06 -35.83
C ALA A 514 9.49 27.49 -34.50
N SER A 515 9.30 28.26 -33.42
CA SER A 515 9.56 27.80 -32.05
C SER A 515 8.67 26.61 -31.66
N SER A 516 9.09 25.82 -30.68
CA SER A 516 8.32 24.69 -30.16
C SER A 516 6.91 25.11 -29.72
N GLU A 517 6.76 26.27 -29.06
CA GLU A 517 5.46 26.82 -28.65
C GLU A 517 4.55 27.10 -29.87
N GLN A 518 5.10 27.71 -30.93
CA GLN A 518 4.35 27.98 -32.16
C GLN A 518 3.94 26.69 -32.86
N PHE A 519 4.83 25.71 -32.95
CA PHE A 519 4.55 24.40 -33.54
C PHE A 519 3.48 23.61 -32.75
N GLY A 520 3.58 23.61 -31.42
CA GLY A 520 2.55 23.05 -30.55
C GLY A 520 1.19 23.74 -30.68
N LEU A 521 1.18 25.06 -30.86
CA LEU A 521 -0.04 25.81 -31.15
C LEU A 521 -0.64 25.45 -32.51
N LEU A 522 0.17 25.34 -33.57
CA LEU A 522 -0.26 24.90 -34.91
C LEU A 522 -0.86 23.48 -34.91
N LEU A 523 -0.26 22.54 -34.16
CA LEU A 523 -0.85 21.21 -33.97
C LEU A 523 -2.14 21.20 -33.13
N SER A 524 -2.37 22.24 -32.31
CA SER A 524 -3.56 22.34 -31.44
C SER A 524 -4.73 23.12 -32.05
N LEU A 525 -4.46 23.94 -33.07
CA LEU A 525 -5.40 24.86 -33.69
C LEU A 525 -5.25 24.81 -35.21
N ASP A 526 -6.33 24.44 -35.91
CA ASP A 526 -6.43 24.39 -37.38
C ASP A 526 -6.38 25.79 -38.00
N LYS A 527 -5.19 26.40 -37.95
CA LYS A 527 -4.87 27.78 -38.32
C LYS A 527 -3.45 27.87 -38.84
N ILE A 528 -3.32 28.06 -40.15
CA ILE A 528 -2.08 28.48 -40.79
C ILE A 528 -1.67 29.87 -40.25
N LEU A 529 -0.41 30.02 -39.84
CA LEU A 529 0.22 31.31 -39.52
C LEU A 529 1.19 31.72 -40.65
N ASP A 530 1.70 32.94 -40.61
CA ASP A 530 2.49 33.54 -41.70
C ASP A 530 3.73 32.72 -42.12
N GLU A 531 4.09 32.82 -43.40
CA GLU A 531 5.15 32.02 -44.05
C GLU A 531 6.49 32.02 -43.28
N LEU A 532 7.11 30.86 -43.12
CA LEU A 532 8.46 30.73 -42.57
C LEU A 532 9.47 31.63 -43.33
N GLU A 533 10.19 32.48 -42.61
CA GLU A 533 11.30 33.29 -43.15
C GLU A 533 12.56 32.43 -43.31
N ASP A 534 12.61 31.58 -44.34
CA ASP A 534 13.80 30.80 -44.66
C ASP A 534 15.02 31.70 -44.91
N GLY A 535 16.12 31.40 -44.23
CA GLY A 535 17.40 32.07 -44.42
C GLY A 535 17.92 31.96 -45.86
N LYS A 536 18.46 33.07 -46.37
CA LYS A 536 19.17 33.09 -47.67
C LYS A 536 20.48 32.29 -47.64
N GLU A 537 21.02 32.11 -46.44
CA GLU A 537 22.20 31.30 -46.11
C GLU A 537 21.78 29.83 -45.89
N THR A 538 22.65 28.90 -46.28
CA THR A 538 22.44 27.46 -46.08
C THR A 538 22.71 27.02 -44.63
N PRO A 539 22.24 25.84 -44.20
CA PRO A 539 22.50 25.33 -42.84
C PRO A 539 24.00 25.24 -42.51
N GLU A 540 24.82 24.79 -43.46
CA GLU A 540 26.26 24.60 -43.29
C GLU A 540 27.01 25.95 -43.15
N GLU A 541 26.65 26.94 -43.95
CA GLU A 541 27.23 28.31 -43.88
C GLU A 541 26.94 28.98 -42.54
N ILE A 542 25.77 28.73 -41.95
CA ILE A 542 25.40 29.24 -40.63
C ILE A 542 26.15 28.46 -39.53
N ALA A 543 26.14 27.13 -39.59
CA ALA A 543 26.77 26.25 -38.59
C ALA A 543 28.29 26.44 -38.50
N ALA A 544 28.97 26.73 -39.62
CA ALA A 544 30.41 26.99 -39.62
C ALA A 544 30.85 28.10 -38.65
N ASN A 545 30.00 29.09 -38.37
CA ASN A 545 30.29 30.19 -37.45
C ASN A 545 30.26 29.80 -35.97
N PHE A 546 29.74 28.62 -35.62
CA PHE A 546 29.57 28.13 -34.25
C PHE A 546 30.42 26.87 -33.95
N THR A 547 31.41 26.59 -34.80
CA THR A 547 32.40 25.51 -34.57
C THR A 547 33.27 25.81 -33.35
N CYS A 548 33.55 24.77 -32.55
CA CYS A 548 34.34 24.89 -31.33
C CYS A 548 34.98 23.55 -30.93
N ALA A 549 35.78 23.52 -29.85
CA ALA A 549 36.48 22.31 -29.38
C ALA A 549 35.56 21.19 -28.81
N LEU A 550 34.23 21.32 -28.93
CA LEU A 550 33.24 20.26 -28.65
C LEU A 550 32.40 19.90 -29.89
N PHE A 551 32.53 20.66 -30.98
CA PHE A 551 31.80 20.52 -32.23
C PHE A 551 32.71 20.99 -33.37
N GLU A 552 33.65 20.12 -33.77
CA GLU A 552 34.73 20.50 -34.67
C GLU A 552 34.25 20.77 -36.10
N THR A 553 33.30 19.96 -36.61
CA THR A 553 32.75 20.16 -37.95
C THR A 553 31.42 20.93 -37.92
N PRO A 554 31.05 21.62 -39.02
CA PRO A 554 29.70 22.18 -39.17
C PRO A 554 28.58 21.13 -39.09
N GLN A 555 28.87 19.85 -39.35
CA GLN A 555 27.89 18.76 -39.24
C GLN A 555 27.63 18.36 -37.78
N ASP A 556 28.64 18.43 -36.91
CA ASP A 556 28.47 18.21 -35.46
C ASP A 556 27.68 19.35 -34.82
N VAL A 557 27.96 20.59 -35.21
CA VAL A 557 27.16 21.76 -34.85
C VAL A 557 25.69 21.57 -35.26
N LEU A 558 25.43 21.09 -36.48
CA LEU A 558 24.07 20.76 -36.93
C LEU A 558 23.46 19.55 -36.20
N LYS A 559 24.25 18.54 -35.80
CA LYS A 559 23.76 17.40 -34.97
C LYS A 559 23.34 17.88 -33.59
N GLY A 560 24.20 18.63 -32.89
CA GLY A 560 23.90 19.19 -31.57
C GLY A 560 22.72 20.17 -31.58
N ALA A 561 22.63 21.04 -32.59
CA ALA A 561 21.51 21.96 -32.72
C ALA A 561 20.19 21.26 -33.11
N ARG A 562 20.22 20.20 -33.94
CA ARG A 562 19.02 19.39 -34.25
C ARG A 562 18.49 18.65 -33.02
N HIS A 563 19.36 17.95 -32.29
CA HIS A 563 18.98 17.25 -31.05
C HIS A 563 18.36 18.23 -30.05
N MET A 564 18.94 19.42 -29.88
CA MET A 564 18.42 20.45 -28.98
C MET A 564 17.00 20.91 -29.38
N ALA A 565 16.72 21.10 -30.67
CA ALA A 565 15.39 21.40 -31.18
C ALA A 565 14.41 20.21 -31.06
N ALA A 566 14.89 18.98 -31.23
CA ALA A 566 14.09 17.76 -31.07
C ALA A 566 13.64 17.55 -29.62
N VAL A 567 14.52 17.84 -28.64
CA VAL A 567 14.20 17.86 -27.21
C VAL A 567 13.20 18.98 -26.87
N GLU A 568 13.36 20.19 -27.41
CA GLU A 568 12.41 21.30 -27.18
C GLU A 568 11.00 21.01 -27.71
N ILE A 569 10.88 20.33 -28.85
CA ILE A 569 9.60 19.84 -29.37
C ILE A 569 9.08 18.65 -28.54
N GLY A 570 9.98 17.76 -28.10
CA GLY A 570 9.65 16.59 -27.29
C GLY A 570 9.15 16.91 -25.87
N CYS A 571 9.55 18.07 -25.33
CA CYS A 571 9.11 18.62 -24.04
C CYS A 571 7.92 19.57 -24.14
N GLU A 572 7.48 20.01 -25.33
CA GLU A 572 6.40 21.00 -25.47
C GLU A 572 5.02 20.41 -25.09
N PRO A 573 4.34 20.91 -24.04
CA PRO A 573 3.09 20.33 -23.55
C PRO A 573 1.98 20.24 -24.61
N ASN A 574 1.89 21.20 -25.54
CA ASN A 574 0.88 21.18 -26.60
C ASN A 574 1.14 20.07 -27.63
N VAL A 575 2.41 19.85 -28.03
CA VAL A 575 2.83 18.75 -28.92
C VAL A 575 2.57 17.41 -28.23
N ARG A 576 3.08 17.25 -27.00
CA ARG A 576 2.90 16.04 -26.19
C ARG A 576 1.43 15.68 -26.03
N LYS A 577 0.58 16.66 -25.72
CA LYS A 577 -0.88 16.49 -25.59
C LYS A 577 -1.59 16.08 -26.88
N HIS A 578 -1.19 16.65 -28.03
CA HIS A 578 -1.74 16.22 -29.33
C HIS A 578 -1.38 14.76 -29.61
N VAL A 579 -0.08 14.40 -29.50
CA VAL A 579 0.39 13.03 -29.75
C VAL A 579 -0.21 12.04 -28.77
N ARG A 580 -0.29 12.39 -27.47
CA ARG A 580 -0.96 11.61 -26.42
C ARG A 580 -2.40 11.28 -26.78
N SER A 581 -3.17 12.24 -27.29
CA SER A 581 -4.56 12.00 -27.68
C SER A 581 -4.68 10.94 -28.79
N ILE A 582 -3.77 10.98 -29.78
CA ILE A 582 -3.76 10.02 -30.89
C ILE A 582 -3.25 8.65 -30.44
N PHE A 583 -2.20 8.61 -29.60
CA PHE A 583 -1.61 7.38 -29.09
C PHE A 583 -2.58 6.64 -28.16
N MET A 584 -3.22 7.33 -27.22
CA MET A 584 -4.17 6.73 -26.28
C MET A 584 -5.48 6.24 -26.94
N GLU A 585 -5.83 6.79 -28.11
CA GLU A 585 -6.96 6.34 -28.94
C GLU A 585 -6.61 5.14 -29.83
N LYS A 586 -5.38 5.10 -30.40
CA LYS A 586 -5.06 4.24 -31.56
C LYS A 586 -3.85 3.32 -31.39
N ALA A 587 -3.11 3.39 -30.29
CA ALA A 587 -2.08 2.40 -29.99
C ALA A 587 -2.71 1.05 -29.62
N VAL A 588 -1.96 -0.01 -29.88
CA VAL A 588 -2.40 -1.40 -29.71
C VAL A 588 -1.38 -2.20 -28.90
N VAL A 589 -1.90 -3.15 -28.13
CA VAL A 589 -1.13 -4.11 -27.33
C VAL A 589 -1.04 -5.44 -28.07
N SER A 590 0.17 -5.99 -28.15
CA SER A 590 0.42 -7.36 -28.61
C SER A 590 1.34 -8.09 -27.62
N THR A 591 1.07 -9.39 -27.42
CA THR A 591 1.88 -10.29 -26.61
C THR A 591 2.41 -11.46 -27.46
N SER A 592 3.60 -11.92 -27.12
CA SER A 592 4.19 -13.16 -27.65
C SER A 592 4.89 -13.91 -26.53
N PRO A 593 4.76 -15.24 -26.43
CA PRO A 593 5.39 -16.00 -25.37
C PRO A 593 6.90 -16.06 -25.59
N THR A 594 7.66 -16.02 -24.49
CA THR A 594 9.09 -16.37 -24.49
C THR A 594 9.25 -17.88 -24.73
N PRO A 595 10.46 -18.42 -25.00
CA PRO A 595 10.66 -19.86 -25.15
C PRO A 595 10.15 -20.65 -23.94
N GLU A 596 10.42 -20.14 -22.74
CA GLU A 596 9.97 -20.67 -21.45
C GLU A 596 8.45 -20.57 -21.30
N GLY A 597 7.87 -19.38 -21.49
CA GLY A 597 6.42 -19.18 -21.43
C GLY A 597 5.64 -19.96 -22.50
N ASN A 598 6.28 -20.31 -23.62
CA ASN A 598 5.64 -21.17 -24.61
C ASN A 598 5.50 -22.62 -24.10
N MET A 599 6.44 -23.09 -23.27
CA MET A 599 6.40 -24.40 -22.61
C MET A 599 5.54 -24.41 -21.33
N ALA A 600 5.65 -23.36 -20.50
CA ALA A 600 4.99 -23.28 -19.20
C ALA A 600 3.49 -22.94 -19.29
N ILE A 601 3.07 -22.06 -20.22
CA ILE A 601 1.67 -21.67 -20.36
C ILE A 601 0.92 -22.73 -21.16
N ASP A 602 0.38 -23.74 -20.48
CA ASP A 602 -0.53 -24.74 -21.02
C ASP A 602 -1.97 -24.18 -21.20
N PRO A 603 -2.94 -24.95 -21.73
CA PRO A 603 -4.32 -24.50 -21.92
C PRO A 603 -5.14 -24.29 -20.64
N TYR A 604 -4.65 -24.72 -19.48
CA TYR A 604 -5.30 -24.58 -18.17
C TYR A 604 -4.65 -23.49 -17.30
N HIS A 605 -3.47 -22.99 -17.70
CA HIS A 605 -2.74 -21.94 -17.03
C HIS A 605 -3.49 -20.60 -17.01
N GLN A 606 -3.33 -19.82 -15.95
CA GLN A 606 -4.03 -18.54 -15.75
C GLN A 606 -3.72 -17.53 -16.88
N LEU A 607 -2.54 -17.64 -17.51
CA LEU A 607 -2.09 -16.80 -18.62
C LEU A 607 -2.52 -17.30 -20.02
N ALA A 608 -3.22 -18.43 -20.13
CA ALA A 608 -3.59 -19.02 -21.43
C ALA A 608 -4.40 -18.06 -22.32
N SER A 609 -5.25 -17.22 -21.70
CA SER A 609 -6.08 -16.21 -22.37
C SER A 609 -5.30 -15.01 -22.92
N VAL A 610 -4.04 -14.82 -22.49
CA VAL A 610 -3.18 -13.67 -22.87
C VAL A 610 -1.89 -14.09 -23.59
N LYS A 611 -1.67 -15.40 -23.81
CA LYS A 611 -0.47 -15.95 -24.46
C LYS A 611 -0.23 -15.43 -25.89
N TRP A 612 -1.29 -15.15 -26.64
CA TRP A 612 -1.24 -14.82 -28.07
C TRP A 612 -2.15 -13.63 -28.44
N LEU A 613 -2.03 -12.51 -27.72
CA LEU A 613 -2.79 -11.31 -28.01
C LEU A 613 -2.16 -10.55 -29.18
N ARG A 614 -2.96 -10.11 -30.16
CA ARG A 614 -2.46 -9.33 -31.31
C ARG A 614 -3.32 -8.09 -31.53
N ASN A 615 -2.65 -6.94 -31.58
CA ASN A 615 -3.19 -5.64 -31.95
C ASN A 615 -4.49 -5.24 -31.19
N LYS A 616 -4.61 -5.59 -29.90
CA LYS A 616 -5.78 -5.20 -29.09
C LYS A 616 -5.71 -3.71 -28.73
N PRO A 617 -6.71 -2.88 -29.06
CA PRO A 617 -6.71 -1.45 -28.73
C PRO A 617 -6.69 -1.15 -27.22
N LEU A 618 -6.03 -0.04 -26.83
CA LEU A 618 -5.97 0.43 -25.42
C LEU A 618 -7.34 0.65 -24.76
N CYS A 619 -8.39 0.90 -25.54
CA CYS A 619 -9.75 1.12 -25.05
C CYS A 619 -10.53 -0.16 -24.72
N GLU A 620 -10.08 -1.33 -25.19
CA GLU A 620 -10.75 -2.61 -24.93
C GLU A 620 -10.26 -3.32 -23.64
N PHE A 621 -9.34 -2.71 -22.91
CA PHE A 621 -8.88 -3.16 -21.59
C PHE A 621 -9.77 -2.55 -20.50
N VAL A 622 -10.88 -3.24 -20.22
CA VAL A 622 -11.92 -2.84 -19.25
C VAL A 622 -11.87 -3.69 -17.97
N ASP A 623 -11.12 -4.79 -17.99
CA ASP A 623 -11.05 -5.83 -16.97
C ASP A 623 -9.59 -6.06 -16.48
N ALA A 624 -9.40 -7.09 -15.64
CA ALA A 624 -8.07 -7.49 -15.16
C ALA A 624 -7.17 -8.18 -16.21
N GLN A 625 -7.54 -8.23 -17.51
CA GLN A 625 -6.69 -8.86 -18.53
C GLN A 625 -5.30 -8.22 -18.60
N TRP A 626 -5.20 -6.91 -18.37
CA TRP A 626 -3.89 -6.24 -18.33
C TRP A 626 -3.00 -6.70 -17.16
N LEU A 627 -3.57 -6.98 -15.98
CA LEU A 627 -2.79 -7.50 -14.84
C LEU A 627 -2.25 -8.91 -15.12
N LEU A 628 -2.96 -9.74 -15.90
CA LEU A 628 -2.45 -11.03 -16.38
C LEU A 628 -1.31 -10.85 -17.40
N ILE A 629 -1.38 -9.83 -18.27
CA ILE A 629 -0.30 -9.50 -19.21
C ILE A 629 0.95 -9.03 -18.45
N GLN A 630 0.77 -8.09 -17.52
CA GLN A 630 1.83 -7.59 -16.64
C GLN A 630 2.48 -8.74 -15.85
N ARG A 631 1.68 -9.60 -15.20
CA ARG A 631 2.19 -10.77 -14.50
C ARG A 631 3.03 -11.70 -15.39
N GLY A 632 2.60 -11.90 -16.64
CA GLY A 632 3.36 -12.71 -17.59
C GLY A 632 4.67 -12.04 -18.05
N GLU A 633 4.76 -10.72 -18.02
CA GLU A 633 5.99 -9.95 -18.29
C GLU A 633 6.94 -10.03 -17.08
N GLU A 634 6.42 -9.88 -15.86
CA GLU A 634 7.13 -10.02 -14.58
C GLU A 634 7.68 -11.45 -14.38
N GLU A 635 6.87 -12.48 -14.64
CA GLU A 635 7.27 -13.90 -14.64
C GLU A 635 8.17 -14.28 -15.84
N LYS A 636 8.53 -13.33 -16.72
CA LYS A 636 9.36 -13.52 -17.94
C LYS A 636 8.80 -14.53 -18.95
N LEU A 637 7.52 -14.88 -18.84
CA LEU A 637 6.81 -15.83 -19.72
C LEU A 637 6.27 -15.18 -21.00
N LEU A 638 6.01 -13.87 -20.99
CA LEU A 638 5.47 -13.09 -22.10
C LEU A 638 6.36 -11.87 -22.41
N GLN A 639 6.62 -11.64 -23.68
CA GLN A 639 7.09 -10.35 -24.18
C GLN A 639 5.88 -9.49 -24.57
N VAL A 640 5.82 -8.26 -24.05
CA VAL A 640 4.72 -7.32 -24.28
C VAL A 640 5.20 -6.15 -25.13
N THR A 641 4.38 -5.74 -26.10
CA THR A 641 4.63 -4.54 -26.90
C THR A 641 3.38 -3.67 -26.98
N ILE A 642 3.52 -2.38 -26.70
CA ILE A 642 2.48 -1.37 -26.98
C ILE A 642 3.02 -0.46 -28.08
N LYS A 643 2.38 -0.44 -29.24
CA LYS A 643 2.85 0.34 -30.40
C LYS A 643 1.71 1.02 -31.14
N LEU A 644 2.03 2.15 -31.77
CA LEU A 644 1.14 2.79 -32.74
C LEU A 644 1.27 2.04 -34.09
N PRO A 645 0.17 1.66 -34.77
CA PRO A 645 0.25 1.04 -36.09
C PRO A 645 0.99 1.91 -37.11
N GLU A 646 1.85 1.30 -37.94
CA GLU A 646 2.76 2.03 -38.84
C GLU A 646 2.07 3.06 -39.75
N GLU A 647 0.87 2.75 -40.25
CA GLU A 647 0.10 3.66 -41.11
C GLU A 647 -0.27 4.95 -40.37
N ILE A 648 -0.60 4.84 -39.09
CA ILE A 648 -1.02 5.95 -38.21
C ILE A 648 0.21 6.72 -37.74
N GLN A 649 1.34 6.04 -37.48
CA GLN A 649 2.63 6.65 -37.18
C GLN A 649 3.16 7.47 -38.38
N LYS A 650 3.12 6.90 -39.60
CA LYS A 650 3.49 7.59 -40.84
C LYS A 650 2.55 8.76 -41.13
N LYS A 651 1.24 8.62 -40.84
CA LYS A 651 0.32 9.76 -40.93
C LYS A 651 0.67 10.86 -39.92
N LEU A 652 0.90 10.52 -38.65
CA LEU A 652 1.24 11.50 -37.61
C LEU A 652 2.48 12.32 -37.98
N LEU A 653 3.52 11.68 -38.53
CA LEU A 653 4.71 12.36 -39.06
C LEU A 653 4.42 13.21 -40.30
N SER A 654 3.52 12.75 -41.19
CA SER A 654 3.08 13.52 -42.37
C SER A 654 2.33 14.78 -41.95
N ASP A 655 1.30 14.63 -41.11
CA ASP A 655 0.49 15.73 -40.57
C ASP A 655 1.39 16.73 -39.81
N ALA A 656 2.34 16.26 -39.00
CA ALA A 656 3.33 17.12 -38.33
C ALA A 656 4.26 17.85 -39.32
N SER A 657 4.64 17.20 -40.42
CA SER A 657 5.52 17.81 -41.43
C SER A 657 4.83 18.91 -42.24
N GLU A 658 3.50 18.86 -42.41
CA GLU A 658 2.73 19.90 -43.09
C GLU A 658 2.79 21.25 -42.35
N TYR A 659 2.80 21.22 -41.01
CA TYR A 659 2.87 22.44 -40.19
C TYR A 659 4.29 22.94 -39.85
N TYR A 660 5.33 22.12 -40.05
CA TYR A 660 6.72 22.46 -39.67
C TYR A 660 7.64 22.75 -40.87
N LEU A 661 7.31 22.28 -42.06
CA LEU A 661 8.12 22.50 -43.27
C LEU A 661 7.72 23.79 -44.00
N SER A 662 8.68 24.37 -44.72
CA SER A 662 8.42 25.52 -45.58
C SER A 662 7.98 25.09 -46.97
N GLU A 663 6.94 25.72 -47.52
CA GLU A 663 6.51 25.54 -48.91
C GLU A 663 7.53 26.07 -49.95
N ARG A 664 8.56 26.82 -49.53
CA ARG A 664 9.49 27.48 -50.45
C ARG A 664 10.38 26.49 -51.20
N VAL A 665 10.27 26.48 -52.53
CA VAL A 665 11.06 25.61 -53.43
C VAL A 665 12.51 26.08 -53.69
N SER A 666 13.12 26.85 -52.79
CA SER A 666 14.51 27.33 -52.97
C SER A 666 15.53 26.27 -52.52
N ARG A 667 16.75 26.26 -53.09
CA ARG A 667 17.79 25.30 -52.69
C ARG A 667 18.16 25.42 -51.20
N SER A 668 18.15 26.63 -50.62
CA SER A 668 18.37 26.81 -49.18
C SER A 668 17.22 26.18 -48.38
N ALA A 669 15.98 26.53 -48.72
CA ALA A 669 14.78 26.01 -48.05
C ALA A 669 14.65 24.48 -48.16
N GLN A 670 15.11 23.86 -49.25
CA GLN A 670 15.21 22.41 -49.38
C GLN A 670 16.18 21.80 -48.36
N LEU A 671 17.39 22.35 -48.22
CA LEU A 671 18.38 21.90 -47.23
C LEU A 671 17.89 22.13 -45.78
N TRP A 672 17.23 23.27 -45.50
CA TRP A 672 16.58 23.51 -44.20
C TRP A 672 15.43 22.52 -43.95
N ASN A 673 14.60 22.21 -44.95
CA ASN A 673 13.53 21.21 -44.85
C ASN A 673 14.06 19.79 -44.64
N GLU A 674 15.24 19.44 -45.15
CA GLU A 674 15.90 18.16 -44.84
C GLU A 674 16.30 18.09 -43.36
N GLN A 675 16.88 19.16 -42.80
CA GLN A 675 17.18 19.20 -41.36
C GLN A 675 15.90 19.17 -40.49
N ARG A 676 14.85 19.92 -40.88
CA ARG A 676 13.54 19.94 -40.19
C ARG A 676 12.90 18.55 -40.12
N LYS A 677 12.98 17.75 -41.18
CA LYS A 677 12.48 16.36 -41.17
C LYS A 677 13.20 15.50 -40.15
N MET A 678 14.54 15.57 -40.11
CA MET A 678 15.33 14.82 -39.15
C MET A 678 15.03 15.23 -37.69
N ILE A 679 14.72 16.51 -37.44
CA ILE A 679 14.27 17.00 -36.12
C ILE A 679 12.93 16.37 -35.73
N LEU A 680 11.95 16.33 -36.65
CA LEU A 680 10.65 15.70 -36.38
C LEU A 680 10.78 14.18 -36.16
N GLU A 681 11.57 13.50 -37.00
CA GLU A 681 11.82 12.07 -36.89
C GLU A 681 12.46 11.73 -35.53
N ASP A 682 13.52 12.43 -35.13
CA ASP A 682 14.17 12.24 -33.83
C ASP A 682 13.24 12.58 -32.66
N SER A 683 12.57 13.75 -32.70
CA SER A 683 11.65 14.20 -31.64
C SER A 683 10.51 13.20 -31.40
N PHE A 684 9.88 12.71 -32.47
CA PHE A 684 8.74 11.79 -32.35
C PHE A 684 9.17 10.36 -32.06
N LEU A 685 10.21 9.84 -32.71
CA LEU A 685 10.61 8.43 -32.58
C LEU A 685 11.47 8.16 -31.34
N THR A 686 12.40 9.05 -31.01
CA THR A 686 13.35 8.88 -29.89
C THR A 686 12.77 9.33 -28.56
N PHE A 687 12.03 10.45 -28.53
CA PHE A 687 11.56 11.06 -27.28
C PHE A 687 10.06 10.87 -27.02
N ILE A 688 9.19 11.30 -27.94
CA ILE A 688 7.74 11.35 -27.67
C ILE A 688 7.11 9.94 -27.61
N LEU A 689 7.28 9.10 -28.64
CA LEU A 689 6.60 7.80 -28.68
C LEU A 689 7.01 6.83 -27.55
N PRO A 690 8.29 6.70 -27.15
CA PRO A 690 8.67 5.89 -25.98
C PRO A 690 8.11 6.44 -24.67
N SER A 691 8.03 7.78 -24.52
CA SER A 691 7.37 8.43 -23.39
C SER A 691 5.87 8.13 -23.36
N MET A 692 5.19 8.10 -24.52
CA MET A 692 3.79 7.68 -24.62
C MET A 692 3.59 6.18 -24.35
N GLU A 693 4.57 5.31 -24.66
CA GLU A 693 4.51 3.89 -24.28
C GLU A 693 4.53 3.72 -22.75
N LYS A 694 5.48 4.37 -22.06
CA LYS A 694 5.52 4.41 -20.59
C LYS A 694 4.20 4.92 -20.00
N GLU A 695 3.65 6.00 -20.53
CA GLU A 695 2.37 6.55 -20.07
C GLU A 695 1.18 5.60 -20.33
N ALA A 696 1.19 4.86 -21.44
CA ALA A 696 0.14 3.89 -21.77
C ALA A 696 0.18 2.67 -20.84
N ARG A 697 1.38 2.12 -20.55
CA ARG A 697 1.56 1.06 -19.54
C ARG A 697 1.04 1.51 -18.17
N SER A 698 1.38 2.72 -17.74
CA SER A 698 0.88 3.32 -16.50
C SER A 698 -0.65 3.47 -16.50
N LEU A 699 -1.25 3.97 -17.60
CA LEU A 699 -2.70 4.13 -17.74
C LEU A 699 -3.45 2.79 -17.68
N LEU A 700 -2.96 1.75 -18.37
CA LEU A 700 -3.57 0.42 -18.34
C LEU A 700 -3.50 -0.20 -16.94
N THR A 701 -2.34 -0.10 -16.28
CA THR A 701 -2.12 -0.58 -14.92
C THR A 701 -3.08 0.10 -13.94
N ALA A 702 -3.17 1.44 -14.01
CA ALA A 702 -4.11 2.20 -13.19
C ALA A 702 -5.57 1.79 -13.46
N ARG A 703 -6.00 1.64 -14.73
CA ARG A 703 -7.35 1.19 -15.07
C ARG A 703 -7.67 -0.19 -14.49
N ALA A 704 -6.76 -1.15 -14.65
CA ALA A 704 -6.98 -2.53 -14.22
C ALA A 704 -6.92 -2.68 -12.68
N LYS A 705 -6.05 -1.93 -11.98
CA LYS A 705 -6.09 -1.83 -10.51
C LYS A 705 -7.42 -1.22 -10.02
N ASN A 706 -7.92 -0.14 -10.63
CA ASN A 706 -9.22 0.44 -10.26
C ASN A 706 -10.39 -0.55 -10.48
N TRP A 707 -10.38 -1.32 -11.58
CA TRP A 707 -11.36 -2.39 -11.78
C TRP A 707 -11.27 -3.47 -10.69
N LEU A 708 -10.06 -3.92 -10.37
CA LEU A 708 -9.82 -4.94 -9.35
C LEU A 708 -10.23 -4.47 -7.95
N LEU A 709 -10.05 -3.19 -7.63
CA LEU A 709 -10.53 -2.57 -6.39
C LEU A 709 -12.07 -2.58 -6.29
N MET A 710 -12.77 -2.33 -7.40
CA MET A 710 -14.24 -2.41 -7.42
C MET A 710 -14.76 -3.83 -7.29
N GLU A 711 -14.11 -4.82 -7.90
CA GLU A 711 -14.46 -6.24 -7.71
C GLU A 711 -14.12 -6.71 -6.28
N TYR A 712 -12.97 -6.32 -5.72
CA TYR A 712 -12.62 -6.60 -4.31
C TYR A 712 -13.65 -6.01 -3.34
N GLY A 713 -14.04 -4.75 -3.54
CA GLY A 713 -15.10 -4.10 -2.76
C GLY A 713 -16.46 -4.76 -2.93
N LYS A 714 -16.80 -5.25 -4.12
CA LYS A 714 -18.04 -5.98 -4.40
C LYS A 714 -18.08 -7.35 -3.72
N GLN A 715 -16.95 -8.09 -3.71
CA GLN A 715 -16.83 -9.35 -2.98
C GLN A 715 -16.99 -9.13 -1.48
N LEU A 716 -16.32 -8.11 -0.92
CA LEU A 716 -16.48 -7.72 0.49
C LEU A 716 -17.92 -7.29 0.80
N TRP A 717 -18.52 -6.43 -0.01
CA TRP A 717 -19.91 -5.99 0.13
C TRP A 717 -20.86 -7.19 0.18
N THR A 718 -20.71 -8.15 -0.75
CA THR A 718 -21.52 -9.39 -0.79
C THR A 718 -21.37 -10.25 0.47
N LYS A 719 -20.26 -10.15 1.21
CA LYS A 719 -20.07 -10.81 2.52
C LYS A 719 -20.68 -10.01 3.67
N VAL A 720 -20.47 -8.69 3.68
CA VAL A 720 -20.85 -7.76 4.75
C VAL A 720 -22.35 -7.45 4.75
N SER A 721 -22.97 -7.30 3.58
CA SER A 721 -24.40 -6.96 3.44
C SER A 721 -25.34 -8.15 3.64
N ILE A 722 -24.85 -9.26 4.21
CA ILE A 722 -25.67 -10.41 4.57
C ILE A 722 -26.46 -10.05 5.84
N ALA A 723 -27.78 -10.20 5.78
CA ALA A 723 -28.62 -9.98 6.96
C ALA A 723 -28.38 -11.08 8.03
N PRO A 724 -28.50 -10.74 9.34
CA PRO A 724 -28.59 -11.72 10.42
C PRO A 724 -29.51 -12.90 10.10
N PHE A 725 -29.13 -14.11 10.51
CA PHE A 725 -29.97 -15.29 10.31
C PHE A 725 -31.33 -15.15 11.01
N LYS A 726 -32.41 -15.30 10.24
CA LYS A 726 -33.80 -15.32 10.76
C LYS A 726 -34.44 -16.70 10.55
N ARG A 727 -35.24 -17.13 11.54
CA ARG A 727 -36.05 -18.36 11.47
C ARG A 727 -37.13 -18.20 10.39
N LYS A 728 -37.36 -19.27 9.61
CA LYS A 728 -38.27 -19.25 8.44
C LYS A 728 -39.75 -19.07 8.77
N ASP A 729 -40.16 -19.48 9.97
CA ASP A 729 -41.55 -19.56 10.40
C ASP A 729 -41.84 -18.61 11.59
N ALA A 730 -41.06 -17.53 11.72
CA ALA A 730 -41.40 -16.42 12.62
C ALA A 730 -42.41 -15.51 11.92
N ASP A 731 -43.62 -15.38 12.48
CA ASP A 731 -44.66 -14.49 11.94
C ASP A 731 -44.15 -13.04 11.87
N THR A 732 -44.21 -12.45 10.68
CA THR A 732 -43.56 -11.17 10.29
C THR A 732 -44.02 -9.95 11.11
N ASP A 733 -45.10 -10.09 11.88
CA ASP A 733 -45.75 -9.02 12.65
C ASP A 733 -45.37 -9.03 14.15
N SER A 734 -44.38 -9.83 14.56
CA SER A 734 -43.84 -9.81 15.93
C SER A 734 -42.67 -8.83 16.06
N GLU A 735 -42.87 -7.77 16.88
CA GLU A 735 -41.85 -6.72 17.13
C GLU A 735 -40.65 -7.22 17.96
N ASP A 736 -40.80 -8.38 18.63
CA ASP A 736 -39.73 -9.09 19.32
C ASP A 736 -38.90 -9.93 18.33
N GLU A 737 -37.80 -9.38 17.78
CA GLU A 737 -36.86 -10.18 16.96
C GLU A 737 -36.29 -11.35 17.78
N PRO A 738 -36.49 -12.62 17.37
CA PRO A 738 -36.25 -13.76 18.25
C PRO A 738 -34.75 -14.03 18.47
N ASP A 739 -34.32 -13.82 19.72
CA ASP A 739 -33.02 -14.15 20.31
C ASP A 739 -32.42 -15.46 19.77
N SER A 740 -31.59 -15.36 18.74
CA SER A 740 -31.16 -16.51 17.94
C SER A 740 -29.88 -17.15 18.48
N ARG A 741 -30.04 -18.07 19.44
CA ARG A 741 -28.99 -18.96 19.95
C ARG A 741 -28.45 -19.88 18.85
N VAL A 742 -27.13 -19.94 18.67
CA VAL A 742 -26.46 -20.68 17.58
C VAL A 742 -25.49 -21.72 18.13
N MET A 743 -25.59 -22.96 17.63
CA MET A 743 -24.55 -23.99 17.82
C MET A 743 -23.60 -23.96 16.62
N ALA A 744 -22.32 -23.62 16.84
CA ALA A 744 -21.31 -23.56 15.80
C ALA A 744 -20.42 -24.82 15.82
N CYS A 745 -20.28 -25.48 14.68
CA CYS A 745 -19.58 -26.76 14.52
C CYS A 745 -18.42 -26.62 13.53
N CYS A 746 -17.19 -26.44 14.02
CA CYS A 746 -15.99 -26.42 13.18
C CYS A 746 -15.44 -27.84 12.96
N TRP A 747 -15.10 -28.16 11.71
CA TRP A 747 -14.51 -29.45 11.37
C TRP A 747 -12.98 -29.42 11.50
N GLY A 748 -12.43 -30.40 12.19
CA GLY A 748 -11.00 -30.70 12.24
C GLY A 748 -10.76 -32.20 12.16
N PRO A 749 -9.72 -32.67 11.46
CA PRO A 749 -9.23 -34.04 11.63
C PRO A 749 -8.60 -34.13 13.03
N GLY A 750 -8.78 -35.26 13.71
CA GLY A 750 -8.55 -35.38 15.16
C GLY A 750 -7.25 -34.77 15.69
N LYS A 751 -7.38 -33.97 16.77
CA LYS A 751 -6.39 -33.03 17.32
C LYS A 751 -6.02 -31.86 16.35
N PRO A 752 -6.84 -30.79 16.29
CA PRO A 752 -8.06 -30.55 17.07
C PRO A 752 -9.24 -31.41 16.59
N ALA A 753 -9.97 -31.97 17.55
CA ALA A 753 -11.22 -32.68 17.29
C ALA A 753 -12.28 -31.77 16.64
N THR A 754 -13.29 -32.36 15.99
CA THR A 754 -14.57 -31.68 15.72
C THR A 754 -15.03 -30.97 16.99
N THR A 755 -15.10 -29.64 16.91
CA THR A 755 -15.35 -28.77 18.06
C THR A 755 -16.68 -28.08 17.86
N ILE A 756 -17.55 -28.20 18.85
CA ILE A 756 -18.89 -27.67 18.88
C ILE A 756 -18.93 -26.62 19.98
N VAL A 757 -19.40 -25.41 19.67
CA VAL A 757 -19.53 -24.30 20.62
C VAL A 757 -20.97 -23.82 20.62
N MET A 758 -21.52 -23.60 21.80
CA MET A 758 -22.83 -22.99 21.98
C MET A 758 -22.69 -21.49 22.20
N LEU A 759 -23.42 -20.68 21.42
CA LEU A 759 -23.55 -19.25 21.61
C LEU A 759 -24.96 -18.88 22.08
N ASP A 760 -25.05 -17.90 22.98
CA ASP A 760 -26.30 -17.21 23.29
C ASP A 760 -26.73 -16.29 22.13
N SER A 761 -27.79 -15.51 22.32
CA SER A 761 -28.29 -14.59 21.29
C SER A 761 -27.47 -13.31 21.10
N ALA A 762 -26.67 -12.92 22.11
CA ALA A 762 -25.69 -11.84 22.02
C ALA A 762 -24.35 -12.31 21.41
N GLY A 763 -24.23 -13.60 21.10
CA GLY A 763 -23.05 -14.22 20.52
C GLY A 763 -21.95 -14.53 21.53
N GLU A 764 -22.26 -14.56 22.83
CA GLU A 764 -21.30 -14.98 23.86
C GLU A 764 -21.29 -16.49 24.03
N MET A 765 -20.10 -17.01 24.39
CA MET A 765 -19.82 -18.43 24.48
C MET A 765 -20.36 -19.04 25.77
N VAL A 766 -21.35 -19.92 25.65
CA VAL A 766 -22.04 -20.57 26.77
C VAL A 766 -21.34 -21.87 27.19
N ASP A 767 -20.98 -22.72 26.22
CA ASP A 767 -20.42 -24.07 26.48
C ASP A 767 -19.66 -24.61 25.24
N VAL A 768 -18.77 -25.58 25.46
CA VAL A 768 -17.86 -26.14 24.46
C VAL A 768 -17.79 -27.67 24.56
N LEU A 769 -18.11 -28.35 23.46
CA LEU A 769 -18.06 -29.81 23.34
C LEU A 769 -17.07 -30.27 22.25
N TYR A 770 -16.05 -31.01 22.67
CA TYR A 770 -15.13 -31.72 21.78
C TYR A 770 -15.68 -33.12 21.43
N ALA A 771 -16.15 -33.30 20.20
CA ALA A 771 -16.84 -34.50 19.72
C ALA A 771 -16.03 -35.21 18.61
N GLY A 772 -14.72 -35.41 18.83
CA GLY A 772 -13.77 -35.83 17.81
C GLY A 772 -14.04 -37.17 17.13
N SER A 773 -14.89 -38.02 17.71
CA SER A 773 -15.27 -39.32 17.15
C SER A 773 -16.52 -39.26 16.29
N ILE A 774 -17.27 -38.13 16.28
CA ILE A 774 -18.58 -38.06 15.61
C ILE A 774 -18.48 -38.29 14.10
N SER A 775 -17.46 -37.72 13.45
CA SER A 775 -17.25 -37.88 12.00
C SER A 775 -16.47 -39.15 11.63
N VAL A 776 -16.11 -40.00 12.59
CA VAL A 776 -15.37 -41.24 12.31
C VAL A 776 -16.25 -42.22 11.54
N ARG A 777 -15.64 -42.93 10.58
CA ARG A 777 -16.29 -43.89 9.66
C ARG A 777 -15.65 -45.29 9.67
N SER A 778 -14.71 -45.54 10.59
CA SER A 778 -14.10 -46.85 10.78
C SER A 778 -15.12 -47.92 11.19
N GLN A 779 -14.89 -49.15 10.74
CA GLN A 779 -15.66 -50.33 11.16
C GLN A 779 -15.10 -50.99 12.42
N ALA A 780 -14.03 -50.45 13.03
CA ALA A 780 -13.50 -50.96 14.28
C ALA A 780 -14.50 -50.74 15.42
N VAL A 781 -14.81 -51.80 16.17
CA VAL A 781 -15.84 -51.80 17.23
C VAL A 781 -15.59 -50.70 18.28
N ALA A 782 -14.33 -50.46 18.64
CA ALA A 782 -13.95 -49.42 19.59
C ALA A 782 -14.23 -48.00 19.06
N GLU A 783 -13.94 -47.73 17.78
CA GLU A 783 -14.23 -46.43 17.15
C GLU A 783 -15.73 -46.22 16.94
N GLN A 784 -16.46 -47.26 16.54
CA GLN A 784 -17.90 -47.19 16.38
C GLN A 784 -18.63 -47.00 17.73
N GLN A 785 -18.07 -47.52 18.82
CA GLN A 785 -18.55 -47.21 20.17
C GLN A 785 -18.21 -45.76 20.57
N ARG A 786 -17.02 -45.25 20.25
CA ARG A 786 -16.69 -43.82 20.46
C ARG A 786 -17.63 -42.90 19.67
N LYS A 787 -17.98 -43.21 18.41
CA LYS A 787 -19.00 -42.47 17.64
C LYS A 787 -20.35 -42.43 18.36
N LYS A 788 -20.80 -43.58 18.90
CA LYS A 788 -22.06 -43.65 19.69
C LYS A 788 -22.01 -42.81 20.96
N ASN A 789 -20.89 -42.85 21.69
CA ASN A 789 -20.70 -42.03 22.88
C ASN A 789 -20.75 -40.53 22.53
N ASP A 790 -20.03 -40.10 21.49
CA ASP A 790 -20.04 -38.69 21.06
C ASP A 790 -21.40 -38.25 20.51
N HIS A 791 -22.14 -39.10 19.77
CA HIS A 791 -23.53 -38.83 19.43
C HIS A 791 -24.41 -38.58 20.66
N GLN A 792 -24.26 -39.38 21.73
CA GLN A 792 -25.03 -39.19 22.97
C GLN A 792 -24.64 -37.91 23.72
N ARG A 793 -23.37 -37.49 23.63
CA ARG A 793 -22.91 -36.21 24.20
C ARG A 793 -23.48 -35.03 23.43
N VAL A 794 -23.50 -35.08 22.09
CA VAL A 794 -24.12 -34.03 21.26
C VAL A 794 -25.64 -34.01 21.44
N LEU A 795 -26.30 -35.17 21.54
CA LEU A 795 -27.73 -35.28 21.88
C LEU A 795 -28.05 -34.51 23.16
N LYS A 796 -27.33 -34.81 24.27
CA LYS A 796 -27.49 -34.12 25.55
C LYS A 796 -27.21 -32.62 25.43
N PHE A 797 -26.12 -32.22 24.79
CA PHE A 797 -25.74 -30.82 24.60
C PHE A 797 -26.82 -30.02 23.85
N MET A 798 -27.45 -30.61 22.82
CA MET A 798 -28.56 -29.99 22.11
C MET A 798 -29.85 -29.93 22.93
N THR A 799 -30.13 -30.94 23.77
CA THR A 799 -31.28 -30.93 24.70
C THR A 799 -31.11 -29.89 25.82
N ASP A 800 -29.91 -29.78 26.38
CA ASP A 800 -29.58 -28.87 27.50
C ASP A 800 -29.61 -27.39 27.05
N HIS A 801 -29.07 -27.07 25.86
CA HIS A 801 -28.89 -25.68 25.39
C HIS A 801 -29.95 -25.18 24.38
N GLN A 802 -30.70 -26.09 23.77
CA GLN A 802 -31.76 -25.82 22.78
C GLN A 802 -31.40 -24.79 21.69
N PRO A 803 -30.46 -25.09 20.76
CA PRO A 803 -30.06 -24.17 19.71
C PRO A 803 -31.16 -23.94 18.66
N HIS A 804 -31.33 -22.69 18.21
CA HIS A 804 -32.28 -22.34 17.15
C HIS A 804 -31.71 -22.60 15.74
N ALA A 805 -30.40 -22.45 15.58
CA ALA A 805 -29.69 -22.76 14.33
C ALA A 805 -28.36 -23.48 14.60
N VAL A 806 -27.90 -24.24 13.61
CA VAL A 806 -26.58 -24.90 13.62
C VAL A 806 -25.75 -24.41 12.45
N CYS A 807 -24.59 -23.83 12.72
CA CYS A 807 -23.65 -23.37 11.70
C CYS A 807 -22.52 -24.40 11.54
N VAL A 808 -22.48 -25.13 10.43
CA VAL A 808 -21.43 -26.12 10.14
C VAL A 808 -20.36 -25.48 9.25
N GLY A 809 -19.10 -25.50 9.72
CA GLY A 809 -17.97 -24.89 9.00
C GLY A 809 -17.68 -25.59 7.67
N ALA A 810 -17.66 -24.82 6.58
CA ALA A 810 -17.55 -25.34 5.22
C ALA A 810 -16.09 -25.59 4.75
N ALA A 811 -15.21 -26.06 5.64
CA ALA A 811 -13.78 -26.22 5.37
C ALA A 811 -13.44 -27.16 4.20
N ASN A 812 -14.18 -28.26 4.03
CA ASN A 812 -13.90 -29.32 3.06
C ASN A 812 -15.10 -30.27 2.88
N MET A 813 -14.95 -31.29 2.03
CA MET A 813 -16.01 -32.28 1.75
C MET A 813 -16.50 -33.10 2.96
N ALA A 814 -15.74 -33.19 4.05
CA ALA A 814 -16.16 -33.88 5.27
C ALA A 814 -17.16 -33.06 6.12
N CYS A 815 -17.31 -31.75 5.88
CA CYS A 815 -18.37 -30.96 6.52
C CYS A 815 -19.78 -31.47 6.18
N ARG A 816 -19.96 -32.06 5.00
CA ARG A 816 -21.20 -32.72 4.58
C ARG A 816 -21.52 -33.92 5.48
N GLN A 817 -20.52 -34.75 5.74
CA GLN A 817 -20.64 -35.93 6.60
C GLN A 817 -20.96 -35.54 8.06
N LEU A 818 -20.36 -34.45 8.56
CA LEU A 818 -20.69 -33.87 9.87
C LEU A 818 -22.12 -33.32 9.92
N LYS A 819 -22.58 -32.65 8.86
CA LYS A 819 -23.98 -32.20 8.73
C LYS A 819 -24.95 -33.39 8.76
N ASP A 820 -24.64 -34.47 8.06
CA ASP A 820 -25.44 -35.70 8.06
C ASP A 820 -25.47 -36.36 9.46
N ASP A 821 -24.33 -36.41 10.16
CA ASP A 821 -24.26 -36.90 11.56
C ASP A 821 -25.10 -36.06 12.52
N ILE A 822 -25.12 -34.73 12.37
CA ILE A 822 -25.93 -33.83 13.21
C ILE A 822 -27.42 -34.01 12.89
N TYR A 823 -27.82 -34.18 11.62
CA TYR A 823 -29.20 -34.56 11.29
C TYR A 823 -29.61 -35.90 11.91
N GLU A 824 -28.71 -36.89 11.91
CA GLU A 824 -28.92 -38.17 12.60
C GLU A 824 -29.13 -38.00 14.12
N VAL A 825 -28.53 -36.98 14.76
CA VAL A 825 -28.74 -36.66 16.18
C VAL A 825 -30.08 -35.94 16.38
N ILE A 826 -30.38 -34.90 15.59
CA ILE A 826 -31.65 -34.15 15.67
C ILE A 826 -32.85 -35.07 15.46
N PHE A 827 -32.79 -35.98 14.50
CA PHE A 827 -33.88 -36.94 14.25
C PHE A 827 -34.17 -37.81 15.49
N LYS A 828 -33.14 -38.23 16.22
CA LYS A 828 -33.28 -39.01 17.47
C LYS A 828 -33.85 -38.17 18.62
N ILE A 829 -33.55 -36.86 18.69
CA ILE A 829 -34.20 -35.96 19.67
C ILE A 829 -35.72 -35.95 19.44
N VAL A 830 -36.16 -35.85 18.19
CA VAL A 830 -37.59 -35.82 17.82
C VAL A 830 -38.27 -37.19 18.02
N GLU A 831 -37.58 -38.30 17.73
CA GLU A 831 -38.14 -39.65 17.87
C GLU A 831 -38.19 -40.15 19.33
N ASP A 832 -37.10 -39.99 20.10
CA ASP A 832 -36.98 -40.53 21.46
C ASP A 832 -37.54 -39.60 22.55
N HIS A 833 -37.51 -38.27 22.36
CA HIS A 833 -37.83 -37.26 23.40
C HIS A 833 -39.00 -36.28 23.08
N PRO A 834 -40.14 -36.67 22.46
CA PRO A 834 -41.23 -35.77 22.04
C PRO A 834 -42.08 -35.15 23.17
N LYS A 835 -41.51 -34.97 24.37
CA LYS A 835 -42.11 -34.26 25.52
C LYS A 835 -41.14 -33.29 26.20
N ASP A 836 -39.84 -33.52 26.07
CA ASP A 836 -38.78 -32.63 26.56
C ASP A 836 -38.39 -31.59 25.48
N VAL A 837 -38.85 -31.85 24.24
CA VAL A 837 -38.73 -31.03 23.03
C VAL A 837 -39.79 -29.90 23.04
N SER A 838 -39.32 -28.66 23.06
CA SER A 838 -40.14 -27.47 22.75
C SER A 838 -40.52 -27.44 21.27
N GLN A 839 -41.59 -26.70 20.91
CA GLN A 839 -42.02 -26.55 19.51
C GLN A 839 -40.97 -25.84 18.61
N ASP A 840 -39.88 -25.36 19.20
CA ASP A 840 -38.77 -24.72 18.51
C ASP A 840 -37.73 -25.73 17.99
N LEU A 841 -37.58 -26.86 18.68
CA LEU A 841 -36.62 -27.92 18.36
C LEU A 841 -37.04 -28.79 17.15
N GLU A 842 -38.29 -28.74 16.69
CA GLU A 842 -38.70 -29.33 15.40
C GLU A 842 -38.16 -28.54 14.18
N TYR A 843 -37.67 -27.31 14.37
CA TYR A 843 -37.37 -26.36 13.29
C TYR A 843 -35.89 -25.91 13.23
N ILE A 844 -34.98 -26.65 13.88
CA ILE A 844 -33.54 -26.35 13.90
C ILE A 844 -32.97 -26.30 12.47
N SER A 845 -32.47 -25.12 12.07
CA SER A 845 -31.91 -24.93 10.73
C SER A 845 -30.41 -25.20 10.69
N ILE A 846 -29.96 -26.19 9.90
CA ILE A 846 -28.53 -26.47 9.67
C ILE A 846 -28.00 -25.76 8.43
N VAL A 847 -27.22 -24.71 8.65
CA VAL A 847 -26.60 -23.83 7.65
C VAL A 847 -25.12 -24.18 7.47
N PHE A 848 -24.57 -23.98 6.28
CA PHE A 848 -23.11 -24.02 6.07
C PHE A 848 -22.54 -22.61 6.18
N GLY A 849 -21.53 -22.42 7.04
CA GLY A 849 -20.83 -21.14 7.21
C GLY A 849 -19.44 -21.15 6.58
N ASP A 850 -19.01 -20.00 6.08
CA ASP A 850 -17.68 -19.79 5.51
C ASP A 850 -16.61 -19.75 6.62
N GLU A 851 -15.58 -20.60 6.55
CA GLU A 851 -14.50 -20.63 7.54
C GLU A 851 -13.35 -19.65 7.24
N SER A 852 -13.34 -18.97 6.08
CA SER A 852 -12.23 -18.11 5.68
C SER A 852 -12.00 -16.94 6.66
N LEU A 853 -13.05 -16.19 7.02
CA LEU A 853 -12.96 -15.13 8.04
C LEU A 853 -12.72 -15.66 9.46
N PRO A 854 -13.44 -16.70 9.94
CA PRO A 854 -13.16 -17.32 11.25
C PRO A 854 -11.70 -17.76 11.46
N ARG A 855 -10.98 -18.15 10.40
CA ARG A 855 -9.55 -18.52 10.46
C ARG A 855 -8.61 -17.33 10.59
N LEU A 856 -9.01 -16.13 10.18
CA LEU A 856 -8.30 -14.89 10.50
C LEU A 856 -8.49 -14.55 11.98
N TYR A 857 -9.75 -14.60 12.45
CA TYR A 857 -10.06 -14.32 13.86
C TYR A 857 -9.32 -15.27 14.82
N GLU A 858 -9.29 -16.57 14.53
CA GLU A 858 -8.53 -17.60 15.27
C GLU A 858 -7.09 -17.19 15.64
N ASN A 859 -6.42 -16.43 14.76
CA ASN A 859 -5.03 -16.03 14.88
C ASN A 859 -4.83 -14.52 15.16
N SER A 860 -5.91 -13.72 15.18
CA SER A 860 -5.87 -12.27 15.45
C SER A 860 -5.51 -11.94 16.90
N ARG A 861 -4.99 -10.73 17.16
CA ARG A 861 -4.75 -10.25 18.54
C ARG A 861 -6.07 -10.14 19.30
N VAL A 862 -7.09 -9.57 18.63
CA VAL A 862 -8.44 -9.32 19.17
C VAL A 862 -9.12 -10.58 19.70
N SER A 863 -8.85 -11.77 19.14
CA SER A 863 -9.42 -13.02 19.67
C SER A 863 -8.69 -13.56 20.90
N ALA A 864 -7.45 -13.13 21.17
CA ALA A 864 -6.77 -13.43 22.43
C ALA A 864 -7.32 -12.54 23.56
N ASP A 865 -7.61 -11.28 23.24
CA ASP A 865 -8.21 -10.32 24.18
C ASP A 865 -9.67 -10.71 24.53
N GLN A 866 -10.50 -11.02 23.53
CA GLN A 866 -11.91 -11.39 23.74
C GLN A 866 -12.14 -12.81 24.28
N LEU A 867 -11.22 -13.75 24.02
CA LEU A 867 -11.34 -15.17 24.42
C LEU A 867 -10.03 -15.66 25.05
N PRO A 868 -9.63 -15.11 26.22
CA PRO A 868 -8.38 -15.47 26.89
C PRO A 868 -8.39 -16.94 27.32
N GLY A 869 -7.25 -17.61 27.18
CA GLY A 869 -7.07 -19.03 27.52
C GLY A 869 -7.76 -20.03 26.57
N GLN A 870 -8.57 -19.59 25.61
CA GLN A 870 -9.28 -20.50 24.70
C GLN A 870 -8.39 -20.95 23.52
N PRO A 871 -8.46 -22.22 23.10
CA PRO A 871 -7.70 -22.71 21.96
C PRO A 871 -8.26 -22.19 20.63
N GLY A 872 -7.41 -22.05 19.62
CA GLY A 872 -7.76 -21.46 18.31
C GLY A 872 -9.02 -22.04 17.65
N ILE A 873 -9.22 -23.35 17.73
CA ILE A 873 -10.40 -24.01 17.15
C ILE A 873 -11.73 -23.59 17.81
N VAL A 874 -11.72 -23.24 19.11
CA VAL A 874 -12.89 -22.68 19.82
C VAL A 874 -13.12 -21.24 19.37
N LYS A 875 -12.06 -20.43 19.27
CA LYS A 875 -12.14 -19.06 18.73
C LYS A 875 -12.70 -19.04 17.30
N ARG A 876 -12.28 -19.98 16.44
CA ARG A 876 -12.83 -20.18 15.10
C ARG A 876 -14.32 -20.51 15.14
N ALA A 877 -14.74 -21.42 16.03
CA ALA A 877 -16.15 -21.78 16.17
C ALA A 877 -17.01 -20.62 16.71
N VAL A 878 -16.52 -19.84 17.69
CA VAL A 878 -17.19 -18.61 18.15
C VAL A 878 -17.35 -17.62 16.99
N ALA A 879 -16.28 -17.35 16.22
CA ALA A 879 -16.36 -16.46 15.06
C ALA A 879 -17.34 -16.97 13.97
N LEU A 880 -17.39 -18.28 13.71
CA LEU A 880 -18.32 -18.90 12.78
C LEU A 880 -19.78 -18.74 13.20
N GLY A 881 -20.07 -18.86 14.50
CA GLY A 881 -21.41 -18.64 15.06
C GLY A 881 -21.79 -17.16 15.08
N ARG A 882 -20.92 -16.30 15.61
CA ARG A 882 -21.11 -14.84 15.64
C ARG A 882 -21.27 -14.26 14.22
N TYR A 883 -20.61 -14.81 13.20
CA TYR A 883 -20.78 -14.38 11.81
C TYR A 883 -22.16 -14.73 11.26
N LEU A 884 -22.79 -15.84 11.69
CA LEU A 884 -24.18 -16.15 11.31
C LEU A 884 -25.19 -15.21 11.99
N GLN A 885 -24.86 -14.70 13.19
CA GLN A 885 -25.68 -13.77 13.96
C GLN A 885 -25.52 -12.31 13.50
N ASN A 886 -24.29 -11.85 13.25
CA ASN A 886 -24.00 -10.49 12.81
C ASN A 886 -22.71 -10.45 11.94
N PRO A 887 -22.83 -10.66 10.62
CA PRO A 887 -21.70 -10.59 9.68
C PRO A 887 -20.92 -9.28 9.78
N LEU A 888 -21.64 -8.15 9.85
CA LEU A 888 -21.07 -6.81 9.90
C LEU A 888 -20.16 -6.60 11.12
N ALA A 889 -20.61 -6.99 12.32
CA ALA A 889 -19.80 -6.85 13.53
C ALA A 889 -18.58 -7.78 13.55
N MET A 890 -18.71 -9.02 13.03
CA MET A 890 -17.56 -9.92 12.91
C MET A 890 -16.52 -9.46 11.89
N VAL A 891 -16.94 -8.87 10.76
CA VAL A 891 -16.00 -8.24 9.81
C VAL A 891 -15.34 -7.02 10.46
N ALA A 892 -16.13 -6.13 11.09
CA ALA A 892 -15.59 -4.94 11.75
C ALA A 892 -14.58 -5.27 12.87
N THR A 893 -14.72 -6.42 13.53
CA THR A 893 -13.80 -6.91 14.58
C THR A 893 -12.40 -7.18 14.04
N LEU A 894 -12.25 -7.52 12.74
CA LEU A 894 -10.96 -7.70 12.08
C LEU A 894 -10.42 -6.44 11.40
N CYS A 895 -11.18 -5.34 11.43
CA CYS A 895 -10.73 -4.02 11.03
C CYS A 895 -10.09 -3.26 12.21
N GLY A 896 -9.36 -3.97 13.08
CA GLY A 896 -8.62 -3.40 14.20
C GLY A 896 -7.34 -2.69 13.77
N PRO A 897 -6.49 -2.21 14.71
CA PRO A 897 -5.21 -1.59 14.38
C PRO A 897 -4.25 -2.51 13.63
N GLY A 898 -4.35 -3.84 13.81
CA GLY A 898 -3.59 -4.83 13.04
C GLY A 898 -4.08 -5.02 11.59
N LYS A 899 -5.21 -4.40 11.21
CA LYS A 899 -5.88 -4.53 9.90
C LYS A 899 -5.99 -5.98 9.40
N GLU A 900 -6.21 -6.96 10.28
CA GLU A 900 -6.21 -8.39 9.93
C GLU A 900 -7.17 -8.75 8.78
N ILE A 901 -8.24 -7.98 8.60
CA ILE A 901 -9.18 -8.04 7.46
C ILE A 901 -8.50 -8.00 6.08
N LEU A 902 -7.35 -7.32 5.94
CA LEU A 902 -6.62 -7.22 4.67
C LEU A 902 -5.98 -8.54 4.23
N SER A 903 -5.87 -9.51 5.14
CA SER A 903 -5.45 -10.89 4.84
C SER A 903 -6.61 -11.78 4.36
N TRP A 904 -7.85 -11.26 4.29
CA TRP A 904 -8.98 -12.01 3.74
C TRP A 904 -8.88 -12.10 2.22
N LYS A 905 -8.62 -13.33 1.74
CA LYS A 905 -8.49 -13.60 0.31
C LYS A 905 -9.86 -13.55 -0.37
N LEU A 906 -10.11 -12.45 -1.09
CA LEU A 906 -11.37 -12.18 -1.78
C LEU A 906 -11.22 -12.25 -3.30
N CYS A 907 -10.05 -11.95 -3.86
CA CYS A 907 -9.82 -11.93 -5.31
C CYS A 907 -8.47 -12.59 -5.70
N PRO A 908 -8.41 -13.47 -6.73
CA PRO A 908 -7.17 -14.16 -7.10
C PRO A 908 -5.98 -13.26 -7.45
N LEU A 909 -6.24 -12.02 -7.90
CA LEU A 909 -5.24 -11.04 -8.32
C LEU A 909 -4.95 -9.95 -7.28
N GLU A 910 -5.47 -10.09 -6.05
CA GLU A 910 -5.35 -9.10 -4.97
C GLU A 910 -3.90 -8.78 -4.52
N HIS A 911 -2.89 -9.50 -5.03
CA HIS A 911 -1.48 -9.15 -4.85
C HIS A 911 -1.08 -7.87 -5.58
N PHE A 912 -1.75 -7.52 -6.69
CA PHE A 912 -1.54 -6.25 -7.39
C PHE A 912 -2.04 -5.01 -6.63
N LEU A 913 -2.75 -5.19 -5.52
CA LEU A 913 -3.29 -4.10 -4.71
C LEU A 913 -2.48 -3.91 -3.43
N THR A 914 -2.04 -2.67 -3.20
CA THR A 914 -1.31 -2.29 -1.97
C THR A 914 -2.22 -2.42 -0.73
N PRO A 915 -1.64 -2.55 0.48
CA PRO A 915 -2.41 -2.60 1.72
C PRO A 915 -3.33 -1.39 1.92
N ASP A 916 -2.92 -0.19 1.50
CA ASP A 916 -3.71 1.03 1.67
C ASP A 916 -4.80 1.19 0.60
N GLU A 917 -4.58 0.79 -0.66
CA GLU A 917 -5.66 0.70 -1.66
C GLU A 917 -6.78 -0.24 -1.17
N LYS A 918 -6.42 -1.41 -0.61
CA LYS A 918 -7.38 -2.33 0.02
C LYS A 918 -8.04 -1.69 1.26
N SER A 919 -7.27 -1.06 2.13
CA SER A 919 -7.75 -0.42 3.35
C SER A 919 -8.80 0.66 3.06
N GLU A 920 -8.61 1.45 2.01
CA GLU A 920 -9.59 2.47 1.61
C GLU A 920 -10.90 1.83 1.14
N VAL A 921 -10.85 0.79 0.30
CA VAL A 921 -12.07 0.08 -0.16
C VAL A 921 -12.79 -0.63 0.98
N VAL A 922 -12.06 -1.27 1.91
CA VAL A 922 -12.65 -1.85 3.13
C VAL A 922 -13.38 -0.79 3.94
N GLU A 923 -12.76 0.39 4.12
CA GLU A 923 -13.38 1.48 4.88
C GLU A 923 -14.65 2.00 4.20
N GLN A 924 -14.63 2.24 2.88
CA GLN A 924 -15.82 2.70 2.13
C GLN A 924 -17.00 1.72 2.28
N VAL A 925 -16.76 0.42 2.08
CA VAL A 925 -17.77 -0.65 2.19
C VAL A 925 -18.31 -0.75 3.62
N MET A 926 -17.42 -0.74 4.62
CA MET A 926 -17.81 -0.87 6.03
C MET A 926 -18.53 0.37 6.56
N VAL A 927 -18.17 1.56 6.10
CA VAL A 927 -18.87 2.82 6.40
C VAL A 927 -20.29 2.80 5.82
N ASP A 928 -20.48 2.50 4.53
CA ASP A 928 -21.83 2.46 3.95
C ASP A 928 -22.70 1.36 4.58
N ALA A 929 -22.14 0.18 4.83
CA ALA A 929 -22.89 -0.91 5.45
C ALA A 929 -23.28 -0.58 6.91
N THR A 930 -22.35 -0.05 7.71
CA THR A 930 -22.59 0.26 9.12
C THR A 930 -23.63 1.34 9.31
N ASN A 931 -23.62 2.39 8.48
CA ASN A 931 -24.58 3.49 8.64
C ASN A 931 -25.98 3.13 8.12
N GLN A 932 -26.12 2.14 7.24
CA GLN A 932 -27.44 1.63 6.84
C GLN A 932 -28.05 0.68 7.88
N VAL A 933 -27.25 -0.14 8.56
CA VAL A 933 -27.71 -1.03 9.64
C VAL A 933 -27.89 -0.29 10.97
N GLY A 934 -26.99 0.63 11.29
CA GLY A 934 -26.93 1.37 12.54
C GLY A 934 -26.49 0.52 13.75
N VAL A 935 -25.78 1.14 14.70
CA VAL A 935 -25.23 0.45 15.89
C VAL A 935 -26.13 0.70 17.09
N ASP A 936 -26.61 -0.36 17.75
CA ASP A 936 -27.30 -0.23 19.04
C ASP A 936 -26.28 0.06 20.16
N ILE A 937 -26.48 1.16 20.87
CA ILE A 937 -25.54 1.63 21.89
C ILE A 937 -25.53 0.72 23.12
N ASN A 938 -26.67 0.18 23.53
CA ASN A 938 -26.83 -0.56 24.78
C ASN A 938 -26.36 -2.01 24.64
N LEU A 939 -26.66 -2.62 23.49
CA LEU A 939 -26.17 -3.95 23.16
C LEU A 939 -24.64 -3.94 23.00
N ALA A 940 -24.09 -2.95 22.29
CA ALA A 940 -22.65 -2.76 22.22
C ALA A 940 -22.02 -2.49 23.60
N ALA A 941 -22.64 -1.62 24.43
CA ALA A 941 -22.18 -1.36 25.80
C ALA A 941 -22.18 -2.59 26.73
N SER A 942 -22.86 -3.67 26.34
CA SER A 942 -22.90 -4.94 27.08
C SER A 942 -21.95 -6.00 26.50
N HIS A 943 -21.58 -5.90 25.22
CA HIS A 943 -20.84 -6.92 24.46
C HIS A 943 -19.73 -6.31 23.61
N GLU A 944 -18.47 -6.55 23.98
CA GLU A 944 -17.31 -5.86 23.40
C GLU A 944 -17.20 -6.02 21.87
N TRP A 945 -17.46 -7.21 21.35
CA TRP A 945 -17.36 -7.49 19.92
C TRP A 945 -18.39 -6.71 19.07
N LEU A 946 -19.51 -6.32 19.67
CA LEU A 946 -20.55 -5.50 19.03
C LEU A 946 -20.23 -3.99 19.02
N PHE A 947 -19.17 -3.54 19.71
CA PHE A 947 -18.62 -2.19 19.53
C PHE A 947 -17.83 -2.03 18.23
N ALA A 948 -17.31 -3.10 17.62
CA ALA A 948 -16.36 -2.99 16.52
C ALA A 948 -16.85 -2.15 15.30
N PRO A 949 -18.15 -2.16 14.92
CA PRO A 949 -18.65 -1.26 13.87
C PRO A 949 -18.62 0.24 14.21
N LEU A 950 -18.49 0.64 15.49
CA LEU A 950 -18.62 2.05 15.91
C LEU A 950 -17.60 2.99 15.22
N GLN A 951 -16.43 2.49 14.79
CA GLN A 951 -15.45 3.25 14.02
C GLN A 951 -15.94 3.65 12.61
N PHE A 952 -16.87 2.88 12.04
CA PHE A 952 -17.42 3.11 10.71
C PHE A 952 -18.67 4.00 10.70
N ILE A 953 -19.19 4.38 11.87
CA ILE A 953 -20.27 5.37 11.97
C ILE A 953 -19.82 6.73 11.41
N SER A 954 -20.70 7.37 10.66
CA SER A 954 -20.53 8.72 10.08
C SER A 954 -20.08 9.72 11.14
N GLY A 955 -19.02 10.49 10.86
CA GLY A 955 -18.40 11.40 11.82
C GLY A 955 -17.36 10.77 12.76
N LEU A 956 -17.37 9.45 12.95
CA LEU A 956 -16.41 8.73 13.79
C LEU A 956 -15.27 8.11 12.96
N GLY A 957 -14.30 7.58 13.67
CA GLY A 957 -13.18 6.75 13.22
C GLY A 957 -12.65 5.99 14.45
N PRO A 958 -11.57 5.20 14.34
CA PRO A 958 -11.09 4.37 15.45
C PRO A 958 -10.78 5.18 16.72
N ARG A 959 -10.18 6.38 16.57
CA ARG A 959 -9.76 7.24 17.70
C ARG A 959 -10.96 7.79 18.46
N LYS A 960 -11.96 8.30 17.74
CA LYS A 960 -13.20 8.83 18.32
C LYS A 960 -14.11 7.70 18.83
N ALA A 961 -14.15 6.54 18.17
CA ALA A 961 -14.96 5.40 18.57
C ALA A 961 -14.48 4.75 19.87
N SER A 962 -13.18 4.48 20.02
CA SER A 962 -12.62 3.95 21.29
C SER A 962 -12.87 4.90 22.47
N ALA A 963 -12.71 6.21 22.26
CA ALA A 963 -13.00 7.21 23.29
C ALA A 963 -14.51 7.29 23.63
N LEU A 964 -15.39 7.03 22.67
CA LEU A 964 -16.85 7.01 22.84
C LEU A 964 -17.36 5.71 23.48
N GLN A 965 -16.77 4.55 23.14
CA GLN A 965 -16.98 3.26 23.81
C GLN A 965 -16.78 3.40 25.32
N LYS A 966 -15.64 3.97 25.75
CA LYS A 966 -15.37 4.29 27.16
C LYS A 966 -16.38 5.27 27.78
N ALA A 967 -17.06 6.11 26.99
CA ALA A 967 -18.09 7.01 27.50
C ALA A 967 -19.44 6.30 27.67
N PHE A 968 -19.82 5.41 26.75
CA PHE A 968 -21.05 4.61 26.85
C PHE A 968 -20.99 3.60 28.00
N VAL A 969 -19.88 2.84 28.14
CA VAL A 969 -19.68 1.92 29.28
C VAL A 969 -19.73 2.66 30.63
N ARG A 970 -19.23 3.91 30.69
CA ARG A 970 -19.33 4.79 31.88
C ARG A 970 -20.72 5.39 32.10
N ALA A 971 -21.58 5.48 31.08
CA ALA A 971 -22.94 6.02 31.18
C ALA A 971 -23.98 4.95 31.56
N GLY A 972 -23.76 3.70 31.16
CA GLY A 972 -24.76 2.63 31.28
C GLY A 972 -25.86 2.77 30.21
N SER A 973 -27.06 2.27 30.52
CA SER A 973 -28.19 2.24 29.58
C SER A 973 -28.66 3.63 29.16
N ILE A 974 -28.65 3.89 27.85
CA ILE A 974 -29.12 5.12 27.21
C ILE A 974 -30.46 4.83 26.55
N PHE A 975 -31.51 5.54 26.95
CA PHE A 975 -32.87 5.34 26.43
C PHE A 975 -33.15 6.28 25.25
N ASN A 976 -32.65 7.51 25.33
CA ASN A 976 -32.91 8.57 24.36
C ASN A 976 -31.61 9.05 23.68
N ARG A 977 -31.67 9.31 22.36
CA ARG A 977 -30.56 9.95 21.60
C ARG A 977 -30.10 11.32 22.14
N LYS A 978 -30.88 11.94 23.04
CA LYS A 978 -30.55 13.18 23.76
C LYS A 978 -29.70 12.97 25.01
N GLU A 979 -29.62 11.74 25.51
CA GLU A 979 -28.82 11.33 26.68
C GLU A 979 -27.41 10.88 26.26
N ILE A 980 -27.18 10.65 24.96
CA ILE A 980 -25.84 10.43 24.38
C ILE A 980 -24.91 11.57 24.82
N PRO A 981 -23.80 11.27 25.50
CA PRO A 981 -23.02 12.29 26.21
C PRO A 981 -22.24 13.19 25.23
N MET A 982 -22.79 14.37 24.95
CA MET A 982 -22.03 15.48 24.37
C MET A 982 -20.89 15.88 25.33
N GLY A 983 -19.69 16.05 24.79
CA GLY A 983 -18.49 16.27 25.60
C GLY A 983 -17.27 16.67 24.78
N LYS A 984 -16.06 16.33 25.24
CA LYS A 984 -14.81 16.61 24.50
C LYS A 984 -14.81 16.01 23.09
N ILE A 985 -15.39 14.82 22.93
CA ILE A 985 -15.34 13.96 21.73
C ILE A 985 -16.54 14.21 20.81
N LEU A 986 -17.76 13.96 21.31
CA LEU A 986 -19.00 14.29 20.61
C LEU A 986 -19.33 15.78 20.78
N ARG A 987 -18.71 16.59 19.92
CA ARG A 987 -19.03 18.00 19.69
C ARG A 987 -20.07 18.13 18.56
N LYS A 988 -20.45 19.36 18.19
CA LYS A 988 -21.68 19.63 17.41
C LYS A 988 -21.67 19.00 16.01
N LYS A 989 -20.59 19.17 15.24
CA LYS A 989 -20.48 18.62 13.87
C LYS A 989 -20.38 17.10 13.90
N VAL A 990 -19.56 16.54 14.79
CA VAL A 990 -19.41 15.08 14.94
C VAL A 990 -20.74 14.45 15.36
N PHE A 991 -21.45 15.05 16.33
CA PHE A 991 -22.76 14.57 16.78
C PHE A 991 -23.82 14.59 15.68
N ILE A 992 -23.90 15.67 14.88
CA ILE A 992 -24.86 15.75 13.75
C ILE A 992 -24.63 14.59 12.78
N ASN A 993 -23.36 14.31 12.44
CA ASN A 993 -23.01 13.21 11.54
C ASN A 993 -23.34 11.83 12.12
N ALA A 994 -23.10 11.59 13.42
CA ALA A 994 -23.22 10.27 14.03
C ALA A 994 -24.64 9.90 14.54
N VAL A 995 -25.38 10.86 15.12
CA VAL A 995 -26.58 10.59 15.93
C VAL A 995 -27.71 9.89 15.17
N GLY A 996 -27.79 10.07 13.84
CA GLY A 996 -28.79 9.40 13.00
C GLY A 996 -28.63 7.88 12.98
N PHE A 997 -27.40 7.39 13.14
CA PHE A 997 -27.00 5.99 12.93
C PHE A 997 -26.78 5.20 14.22
N LEU A 998 -26.80 5.88 15.37
CA LEU A 998 -26.76 5.26 16.70
C LEU A 998 -28.19 4.92 17.15
N ARG A 999 -28.49 3.64 17.38
CA ARG A 999 -29.82 3.13 17.75
C ARG A 999 -29.98 3.05 19.28
N THR A 1000 -31.22 3.26 19.73
CA THR A 1000 -31.67 3.18 21.12
C THR A 1000 -33.07 2.54 21.16
N PRO A 1001 -33.51 1.90 22.25
CA PRO A 1001 -34.65 0.96 22.23
C PRO A 1001 -36.00 1.49 21.73
N GLU A 1002 -36.27 2.80 21.80
CA GLU A 1002 -37.52 3.41 21.26
C GLU A 1002 -37.63 3.38 19.72
N TRP A 1003 -36.69 2.74 19.00
CA TRP A 1003 -36.61 2.73 17.53
C TRP A 1003 -37.87 2.17 16.83
N GLY A 1004 -38.59 1.23 17.45
CA GLY A 1004 -39.79 0.63 16.88
C GLY A 1004 -41.05 1.50 16.92
N SER A 1005 -41.11 2.52 17.79
CA SER A 1005 -42.39 3.18 18.12
C SER A 1005 -42.64 4.53 17.44
N SER A 1006 -41.71 5.07 16.64
CA SER A 1006 -41.89 6.36 15.93
C SER A 1006 -40.91 6.59 14.77
N CYS A 1007 -41.32 6.25 13.55
CA CYS A 1007 -40.82 6.79 12.28
C CYS A 1007 -42.00 6.98 11.31
#